data_AF-A0AAJ1D2J2-F1
#
_entry.id   AF-A0AAJ1D2J2-F1
#
_cell.length_a   1.000
_cell.length_b   1.000
_cell.length_c   1.000
_cell.angle_alpha   90.00
_cell.angle_beta   90.00
_cell.angle_gamma   90.00
#
_symmetry.space_group_name_H-M   'P 1'
#
loop_
_entity.id
_entity.type
_entity.pdbx_description
1 polymer ?
#
loop_
_entity_poly.entity_id
_entity_poly.type
_entity_poly.pdbx_seq_one_letter_code
_entity_poly.pdbx_strand_id
1 'polypeptide(L)'
;MGKNSSSFSVVRFLTVLFAVLTGAFMLIGGIWLATIGGSWYYIIGGAAMLLTAFLLLRRNSAALVVYALLLLATLAWGVWEVGTDFWALAPRTDVLVIFGVWLVLPFVYRGFYQPGKGALGAMGVALVASAAVLTYSVFNDPQVVNGALPATADNAPQAQPLSNIADGDWPAYARDQQGTRFSPLKQINHDNVKELQVAWQFQTGDMKRPSDPGEITDEVTPIKIRDTLYLCTPHQILFALDAATGKQKWKFDPGLKTNPTFQHVTCRGVSYHEFPAAKDASNTQPALCSRRIYLPVNDGRLFALDAETGERCPAFGNNGELDLQHKQPVTTPGMYEPTSPPVITDTTIVMAGAVTDNFSTREPSGAIRGFDVNTGKLLWVFDPGAKDPNAIPADEHTFTMNSPNSWAPAVYDPKLDIVYLPMGVTTPDIWGGNRTPEQERYASSVLALNATTGKLVWSYQTVHHDLWDMDLPSQPTLADITDKDGNTVPVIYAPAKTGNIFVLDRRTGKTVVPAPETPVPQGAAKGDHVSATQPYSELTFRPKQNLTDKDMWGATMYDQLVCRVIFKRLRYEGPFTPPSEQGTLVFPGNLGMFEWGGISVDPHRQIAIANPMALPFVSKLIPRGPGNPEEPPKGATGGSGTETGIQPQYGVPYGVELNPFLSPFGLPCKQPAWGYVSAVDLKTNEVVWKQRIGTVRDSSPVPLPFKMGMPMLGGPVATAGKVFFIGATADNYLRAYSTDTGELLWQARLPAGGQATPMTYEVNGKQYVVIAAGGHGSFGTRLGDYVIAYALPDQK
;
A
#
# COMPACT_ATOMS: atom_id res chain seq x y z
N MET A 1 20.21 65.32 33.78
CA MET A 1 20.58 64.46 32.64
C MET A 1 21.11 63.14 33.17
N GLY A 2 20.27 62.09 33.19
CA GLY A 2 20.68 60.72 33.47
C GLY A 2 20.12 59.83 32.36
N LYS A 3 21.00 59.22 31.57
CA LYS A 3 20.67 58.40 30.40
C LYS A 3 19.91 57.14 30.83
N ASN A 4 18.58 57.16 30.74
CA ASN A 4 17.77 55.95 30.60
C ASN A 4 17.88 55.45 29.15
N SER A 5 18.98 54.80 28.78
CA SER A 5 18.95 53.97 27.57
C SER A 5 18.16 52.71 27.92
N SER A 6 16.90 52.65 27.46
CA SER A 6 16.11 51.44 27.53
C SER A 6 16.77 50.38 26.65
N SER A 7 17.59 49.52 27.26
CA SER A 7 18.06 48.31 26.59
C SER A 7 16.82 47.54 26.12
N PHE A 8 16.70 47.37 24.80
CA PHE A 8 15.66 46.57 24.20
C PHE A 8 15.94 45.12 24.61
N SER A 9 15.27 44.64 25.67
CA SER A 9 15.48 43.29 26.18
C SER A 9 15.41 42.30 25.03
N VAL A 10 16.44 41.45 24.90
CA VAL A 10 16.56 40.44 23.83
C VAL A 10 15.27 39.62 23.72
N VAL A 11 14.64 39.27 24.85
CA VAL A 11 13.35 38.56 24.90
C VAL A 11 12.24 39.33 24.18
N ARG A 12 12.14 40.64 24.40
CA ARG A 12 11.14 41.49 23.75
C ARG A 12 11.41 41.62 22.26
N PHE A 13 12.68 41.76 21.88
CA PHE A 13 13.08 41.76 20.47
C PHE A 13 12.64 40.49 19.77
N LEU A 14 12.99 39.34 20.32
CA LEU A 14 12.65 38.04 19.75
C LEU A 14 11.13 37.83 19.68
N THR A 15 10.39 38.23 20.73
CA THR A 15 8.93 38.12 20.75
C THR A 15 8.27 38.95 19.65
N VAL A 16 8.69 40.21 19.49
CA VAL A 16 8.18 41.09 18.43
C VAL A 16 8.60 40.56 17.06
N LEU A 17 9.88 40.21 16.89
CA LEU A 17 10.42 39.73 15.62
C LEU A 17 9.66 38.50 15.15
N PHE A 18 9.44 37.53 16.05
CA PHE A 18 8.62 36.35 15.76
C PHE A 18 7.21 36.73 15.31
N ALA A 19 6.55 37.66 16.00
CA ALA A 19 5.20 38.10 15.64
C ALA A 19 5.17 38.82 14.28
N VAL A 20 6.16 39.67 13.98
CA VAL A 20 6.30 40.33 12.68
C VAL A 20 6.51 39.30 11.57
N LEU A 21 7.46 38.38 11.73
CA LEU A 21 7.78 37.38 10.72
C LEU A 21 6.59 36.44 10.46
N THR A 22 5.93 35.99 11.52
CA THR A 22 4.73 35.15 11.41
C THR A 22 3.59 35.90 10.72
N GLY A 23 3.30 37.13 11.15
CA GLY A 23 2.24 37.94 10.57
C GLY A 23 2.51 38.28 9.11
N ALA A 24 3.76 38.62 8.75
CA ALA A 24 4.16 38.88 7.38
C ALA A 24 4.08 37.62 6.51
N PHE A 25 4.55 36.48 7.00
CA PHE A 25 4.47 35.20 6.28
C PHE A 25 3.01 34.82 5.99
N MET A 26 2.15 34.86 7.00
CA MET A 26 0.72 34.57 6.84
C MET A 26 0.05 35.56 5.89
N LEU A 27 0.38 36.86 5.98
CA LEU A 27 -0.22 37.87 5.14
C LEU A 27 0.20 37.71 3.67
N ILE A 28 1.51 37.59 3.40
CA ILE A 28 2.05 37.46 2.04
C ILE A 28 1.59 36.14 1.41
N GLY A 29 1.78 35.02 2.12
CA GLY A 29 1.34 33.72 1.64
C GLY A 29 -0.18 33.62 1.53
N GLY A 30 -0.92 34.28 2.42
CA GLY A 30 -2.37 34.37 2.38
C GLY A 30 -2.89 35.19 1.20
N ILE A 31 -2.24 36.29 0.86
CA ILE A 31 -2.52 37.06 -0.36
C ILE A 31 -2.31 36.16 -1.58
N TRP A 32 -1.16 35.46 -1.65
CA TRP A 32 -0.90 34.55 -2.76
C TRP A 32 -1.96 33.44 -2.85
N LEU A 33 -2.26 32.77 -1.74
CA LEU A 33 -3.28 31.73 -1.69
C LEU A 33 -4.66 32.26 -2.13
N ALA A 34 -5.06 33.44 -1.66
CA ALA A 34 -6.34 34.04 -2.04
C ALA A 34 -6.39 34.40 -3.54
N THR A 35 -5.29 34.89 -4.13
CA THR A 35 -5.23 35.21 -5.58
C THR A 35 -5.42 33.99 -6.48
N ILE A 36 -5.10 32.79 -5.98
CA ILE A 36 -5.32 31.51 -6.67
C ILE A 36 -6.56 30.76 -6.16
N GLY A 37 -7.49 31.46 -5.49
CA GLY A 37 -8.80 30.92 -5.10
C GLY A 37 -8.79 30.02 -3.85
N GLY A 38 -7.84 30.21 -2.95
CA GLY A 38 -7.82 29.56 -1.63
C GLY A 38 -8.35 30.44 -0.49
N SER A 39 -8.11 30.00 0.74
CA SER A 39 -8.64 30.63 1.96
C SER A 39 -8.11 32.05 2.22
N TRP A 40 -9.04 32.97 2.52
CA TRP A 40 -8.75 34.35 2.93
C TRP A 40 -8.33 34.48 4.41
N TYR A 41 -8.47 33.41 5.19
CA TYR A 41 -8.19 33.43 6.63
C TYR A 41 -6.75 33.89 6.93
N TYR A 42 -5.77 33.44 6.15
CA TYR A 42 -4.36 33.78 6.40
C TYR A 42 -4.06 35.28 6.25
N ILE A 43 -4.82 36.00 5.42
CA ILE A 43 -4.74 37.47 5.30
C ILE A 43 -5.23 38.11 6.61
N ILE A 44 -6.40 37.69 7.09
CA ILE A 44 -7.02 38.21 8.31
C ILE A 44 -6.13 37.90 9.53
N GLY A 45 -5.70 36.65 9.66
CA GLY A 45 -4.82 36.20 10.74
C GLY A 45 -3.45 36.89 10.71
N GLY A 46 -2.87 37.06 9.51
CA GLY A 46 -1.60 37.79 9.33
C GLY A 46 -1.72 39.25 9.74
N ALA A 47 -2.78 39.95 9.34
CA ALA A 47 -3.04 41.32 9.74
C ALA A 47 -3.24 41.47 11.26
N ALA A 48 -4.00 40.57 11.89
CA ALA A 48 -4.19 40.55 13.34
C ALA A 48 -2.87 40.26 14.10
N MET A 49 -2.02 39.38 13.57
CA MET A 49 -0.70 39.08 14.13
C MET A 49 0.25 40.28 14.00
N LEU A 50 0.24 41.01 12.88
CA LEU A 50 1.01 42.24 12.71
C LEU A 50 0.52 43.37 13.63
N LEU A 51 -0.79 43.50 13.83
CA LEU A 51 -1.36 44.41 14.83
C LEU A 51 -0.90 44.04 16.24
N THR A 52 -0.89 42.75 16.57
CA THR A 52 -0.34 42.25 17.84
C THR A 52 1.13 42.64 17.98
N ALA A 53 1.94 42.43 16.93
CA ALA A 53 3.36 42.81 16.92
C ALA A 53 3.57 44.32 17.16
N PHE A 54 2.75 45.16 16.53
CA PHE A 54 2.76 46.61 16.73
C PHE A 54 2.42 47.00 18.18
N LEU A 55 1.42 46.36 18.79
CA LEU A 55 1.04 46.61 20.19
C LEU A 55 2.10 46.10 21.18
N LEU A 56 2.76 44.98 20.89
CA LEU A 56 3.92 44.48 21.64
C LEU A 56 5.10 45.46 21.57
N LEU A 57 5.37 46.03 20.39
CA LEU A 57 6.33 47.12 20.22
C LEU A 57 5.97 48.35 21.04
N ARG A 58 4.69 48.68 21.19
CA ARG A 58 4.22 49.78 22.03
C ARG A 58 4.15 49.43 23.53
N ARG A 59 4.42 48.18 23.92
CA ARG A 59 4.24 47.65 25.29
C ARG A 59 2.82 47.86 25.82
N ASN A 60 1.84 47.77 24.92
CA ASN A 60 0.42 47.93 25.25
C ASN A 60 -0.22 46.56 25.52
N SER A 61 -0.86 46.40 26.69
CA SER A 61 -1.51 45.15 27.10
C SER A 61 -2.72 44.78 26.23
N ALA A 62 -3.24 45.70 25.42
CA ALA A 62 -4.22 45.41 24.36
C ALA A 62 -3.70 44.36 23.35
N ALA A 63 -2.37 44.18 23.22
CA ALA A 63 -1.79 43.10 22.42
C ALA A 63 -2.35 41.72 22.80
N LEU A 64 -2.55 41.47 24.10
CA LEU A 64 -3.09 40.20 24.59
C LEU A 64 -4.57 40.03 24.23
N VAL A 65 -5.35 41.11 24.19
CA VAL A 65 -6.76 41.05 23.78
C VAL A 65 -6.88 40.76 22.30
N VAL A 66 -6.13 41.49 21.45
CA VAL A 66 -6.11 41.26 20.00
C VAL A 66 -5.66 39.83 19.69
N TYR A 67 -4.62 39.35 20.39
CA TYR A 67 -4.13 38.00 20.20
C TYR A 67 -5.08 36.91 20.72
N ALA A 68 -5.78 37.16 21.83
CA ALA A 68 -6.82 36.25 22.32
C ALA A 68 -7.98 36.13 21.32
N LEU A 69 -8.39 37.25 20.71
CA LEU A 69 -9.40 37.25 19.64
C LEU A 69 -8.90 36.51 18.40
N LEU A 70 -7.64 36.70 18.02
CA LEU A 70 -7.01 35.91 16.95
C LEU A 70 -7.13 34.41 17.27
N LEU A 71 -6.66 33.95 18.44
CA LEU A 71 -6.75 32.55 18.84
C LEU A 71 -8.17 31.98 18.79
N LEU A 72 -9.14 32.70 19.37
CA LEU A 72 -10.53 32.25 19.38
C LEU A 72 -11.13 32.20 17.97
N ALA A 73 -10.84 33.19 17.13
CA ALA A 73 -11.30 33.22 15.74
C ALA A 73 -10.64 32.11 14.90
N THR A 74 -9.34 31.87 15.09
CA THR A 74 -8.61 30.75 14.49
C THR A 74 -9.21 29.41 14.88
N LEU A 75 -9.50 29.22 16.16
CA LEU A 75 -10.07 27.99 16.68
C LEU A 75 -11.46 27.74 16.10
N ALA A 76 -12.32 28.78 16.08
CA ALA A 76 -13.64 28.72 15.49
C ALA A 76 -13.59 28.42 13.98
N TRP A 77 -12.69 29.09 13.25
CA TRP A 77 -12.45 28.83 11.83
C TRP A 77 -11.96 27.40 11.59
N GLY A 78 -11.01 26.91 12.38
CA GLY A 78 -10.47 25.56 12.23
C GLY A 78 -11.54 24.49 12.46
N VAL A 79 -12.33 24.61 13.52
CA VAL A 79 -13.43 23.67 13.79
C VAL A 79 -14.50 23.73 12.71
N TRP A 80 -14.82 24.93 12.20
CA TRP A 80 -15.75 25.08 11.08
C TRP A 80 -15.21 24.46 9.78
N GLU A 81 -13.90 24.55 9.53
CA GLU A 81 -13.30 24.12 8.27
C GLU A 81 -13.07 22.61 8.20
N VAL A 82 -12.62 21.98 9.29
CA VAL A 82 -12.20 20.55 9.32
C VAL A 82 -12.84 19.72 10.43
N GLY A 83 -13.78 20.28 11.19
CA GLY A 83 -14.47 19.57 12.27
C GLY A 83 -13.54 19.31 13.46
N THR A 84 -13.61 18.10 14.01
CA THR A 84 -12.97 17.70 15.27
C THR A 84 -11.76 16.78 15.07
N ASP A 85 -11.24 16.69 13.85
CA ASP A 85 -10.03 15.92 13.60
C ASP A 85 -8.81 16.61 14.22
N PHE A 86 -8.20 15.98 15.22
CA PHE A 86 -7.04 16.56 15.91
C PHE A 86 -5.89 16.89 14.97
N TRP A 87 -5.56 16.00 14.03
CA TRP A 87 -4.42 16.17 13.14
C TRP A 87 -4.67 17.26 12.10
N ALA A 88 -5.90 17.44 11.66
CA ALA A 88 -6.30 18.55 10.83
C ALA A 88 -6.29 19.89 11.61
N LEU A 89 -6.76 19.89 12.86
CA LEU A 89 -6.83 21.11 13.69
C LEU A 89 -5.46 21.58 14.19
N ALA A 90 -4.53 20.66 14.45
CA ALA A 90 -3.23 20.95 15.01
C ALA A 90 -2.48 22.06 14.25
N PRO A 91 -2.18 21.96 12.94
CA PRO A 91 -1.42 23.01 12.24
C PRO A 91 -2.19 24.32 12.08
N ARG A 92 -3.49 24.35 12.32
CA ARG A 92 -4.25 25.62 12.29
C ARG A 92 -4.03 26.43 13.56
N THR A 93 -3.67 25.77 14.66
CA THR A 93 -3.63 26.35 16.01
C THR A 93 -2.26 26.25 16.69
N ASP A 94 -1.39 25.34 16.27
CA ASP A 94 -0.12 24.96 16.92
C ASP A 94 0.78 26.16 17.29
N VAL A 95 1.31 26.86 16.29
CA VAL A 95 2.25 27.97 16.43
C VAL A 95 1.60 29.10 17.23
N LEU A 96 0.31 29.34 17.00
CA LEU A 96 -0.42 30.40 17.67
C LEU A 96 -0.68 30.08 19.15
N VAL A 97 -1.11 28.86 19.48
CA VAL A 97 -1.33 28.47 20.88
C VAL A 97 -0.01 28.50 21.65
N ILE A 98 1.08 27.99 21.07
CA ILE A 98 2.42 28.04 21.69
C ILE A 98 2.85 29.49 21.93
N PHE A 99 2.65 30.38 20.95
CA PHE A 99 2.98 31.79 21.12
C PHE A 99 2.05 32.49 22.13
N GLY A 100 0.78 32.10 22.22
CA GLY A 100 -0.15 32.57 23.25
C GLY A 100 0.31 32.20 24.66
N VAL A 101 0.78 30.97 24.85
CA VAL A 101 1.40 30.53 26.12
C VAL A 101 2.65 31.37 26.41
N TRP A 102 3.52 31.59 25.41
CA TRP A 102 4.71 32.44 25.55
C TRP A 102 4.35 33.87 26.01
N LEU A 103 3.29 34.46 25.47
CA LEU A 103 2.85 35.82 25.81
C LEU A 103 2.37 35.98 27.26
N VAL A 104 1.87 34.91 27.90
CA VAL A 104 1.41 34.94 29.30
C VAL A 104 2.50 34.59 30.31
N LEU A 105 3.66 34.12 29.85
CA LEU A 105 4.77 33.81 30.75
C LEU A 105 5.20 35.07 31.52
N PRO A 106 5.51 34.96 32.83
CA PRO A 106 5.73 36.13 33.69
C PRO A 106 6.78 37.11 33.17
N PHE A 107 7.84 36.62 32.53
CA PHE A 107 8.93 37.45 32.01
C PHE A 107 8.57 38.21 30.72
N VAL A 108 7.55 37.75 29.95
CA VAL A 108 7.00 38.47 28.80
C VAL A 108 5.90 39.43 29.27
N TYR A 109 4.96 38.93 30.08
CA TYR A 109 3.83 39.70 30.59
C TYR A 109 4.23 40.90 31.45
N ARG A 110 5.27 40.77 32.30
CA ARG A 110 5.81 41.90 33.09
C ARG A 110 6.48 42.98 32.21
N GLY A 111 6.67 42.72 30.92
CA GLY A 111 7.20 43.68 29.96
C GLY A 111 6.23 44.80 29.57
N PHE A 112 4.92 44.67 29.80
CA PHE A 112 3.92 45.71 29.48
C PHE A 112 4.00 46.91 30.43
N TYR A 113 3.69 48.13 29.95
CA TYR A 113 3.73 49.34 30.79
C TYR A 113 2.67 49.34 31.91
N GLN A 114 1.47 48.85 31.59
CA GLN A 114 0.39 48.62 32.55
C GLN A 114 -0.23 47.23 32.29
N PRO A 115 0.19 46.21 33.05
CA PRO A 115 -0.37 44.87 32.93
C PRO A 115 -1.86 44.90 33.33
N GLY A 116 -2.76 44.69 32.37
CA GLY A 116 -4.20 44.67 32.60
C GLY A 116 -4.68 43.27 32.98
N LYS A 117 -5.37 43.13 34.12
CA LYS A 117 -5.94 41.83 34.57
C LYS A 117 -6.97 41.28 33.57
N GLY A 118 -7.78 42.14 32.96
CA GLY A 118 -8.77 41.74 31.94
C GLY A 118 -8.13 41.19 30.67
N ALA A 119 -7.02 41.79 30.21
CA ALA A 119 -6.28 41.33 29.04
C ALA A 119 -5.63 39.95 29.26
N LEU A 120 -5.10 39.72 30.47
CA LEU A 120 -4.60 38.40 30.87
C LEU A 120 -5.73 37.37 30.98
N GLY A 121 -6.88 37.77 31.54
CA GLY A 121 -8.08 36.93 31.62
C GLY A 121 -8.59 36.48 30.24
N ALA A 122 -8.66 37.40 29.27
CA ALA A 122 -9.05 37.10 27.89
C ALA A 122 -8.11 36.06 27.25
N MET A 123 -6.79 36.20 27.46
CA MET A 123 -5.82 35.22 26.98
C MET A 123 -5.98 33.86 27.67
N GLY A 124 -6.22 33.85 28.98
CA GLY A 124 -6.50 32.63 29.74
C GLY A 124 -7.71 31.89 29.20
N VAL A 125 -8.81 32.60 28.90
CA VAL A 125 -10.01 32.02 28.27
C VAL A 125 -9.69 31.43 26.90
N ALA A 126 -8.95 32.15 26.05
CA ALA A 126 -8.59 31.66 24.71
C ALA A 126 -7.72 30.40 24.76
N LEU A 127 -6.75 30.34 25.66
CA LEU A 127 -5.88 29.17 25.85
C LEU A 127 -6.65 27.97 26.42
N VAL A 128 -7.53 28.19 27.40
CA VAL A 128 -8.39 27.13 27.96
C VAL A 128 -9.36 26.59 26.90
N ALA A 129 -9.96 27.46 26.10
CA ALA A 129 -10.83 27.05 25.00
C ALA A 129 -10.06 26.21 23.96
N SER A 130 -8.86 26.65 23.59
CA SER A 130 -8.00 25.91 22.66
C SER A 130 -7.63 24.53 23.21
N ALA A 131 -7.22 24.45 24.48
CA ALA A 131 -6.91 23.19 25.14
C ALA A 131 -8.13 22.25 25.22
N ALA A 132 -9.32 22.79 25.53
CA ALA A 132 -10.55 22.02 25.60
C ALA A 132 -10.93 21.42 24.23
N VAL A 133 -10.88 22.20 23.16
CA VAL A 133 -11.18 21.74 21.79
C VAL A 133 -10.17 20.71 21.31
N LEU A 134 -8.87 20.95 21.51
CA LEU A 134 -7.83 20.00 21.12
C LEU A 134 -7.93 18.69 21.91
N THR A 135 -8.22 18.76 23.21
CA THR A 135 -8.44 17.57 24.05
C THR A 135 -9.67 16.80 23.57
N TYR A 136 -10.79 17.48 23.30
CA TYR A 136 -11.98 16.84 22.75
C TYR A 136 -11.69 16.12 21.42
N SER A 137 -10.91 16.76 20.55
CA SER A 137 -10.55 16.25 19.21
C SER A 137 -9.69 14.99 19.27
N VAL A 138 -8.86 14.82 20.30
CA VAL A 138 -8.07 13.58 20.51
C VAL A 138 -8.97 12.37 20.77
N PHE A 139 -10.11 12.56 21.45
CA PHE A 139 -11.02 11.48 21.81
C PHE A 139 -12.21 11.32 20.84
N ASN A 140 -12.37 12.22 19.87
CA ASN A 140 -13.51 12.24 18.94
C ASN A 140 -13.00 12.36 17.49
N ASP A 141 -12.30 11.32 17.04
CA ASP A 141 -11.74 11.21 15.70
C ASP A 141 -12.86 10.97 14.66
N PRO A 142 -13.14 11.93 13.76
CA PRO A 142 -14.23 11.79 12.79
C PRO A 142 -13.88 10.84 11.63
N GLN A 143 -12.61 10.41 11.49
CA GLN A 143 -12.20 9.49 10.43
C GLN A 143 -12.35 8.02 10.84
N VAL A 144 -12.62 7.75 12.11
CA VAL A 144 -12.84 6.41 12.68
C VAL A 144 -14.32 6.02 12.60
N VAL A 145 -14.58 4.76 12.27
CA VAL A 145 -15.92 4.16 12.37
C VAL A 145 -15.90 3.20 13.54
N ASN A 146 -16.63 3.54 14.60
CA ASN A 146 -16.82 2.68 15.76
C ASN A 146 -18.08 1.84 15.57
N GLY A 147 -17.88 0.58 15.20
CA GLY A 147 -18.93 -0.43 15.12
C GLY A 147 -18.41 -1.75 15.65
N ALA A 148 -19.30 -2.74 15.73
CA ALA A 148 -18.95 -4.09 16.14
C ALA A 148 -19.64 -5.08 15.21
N LEU A 149 -18.91 -6.12 14.80
CA LEU A 149 -19.52 -7.23 14.07
C LEU A 149 -20.54 -7.95 14.97
N PRO A 150 -21.73 -8.29 14.45
CA PRO A 150 -22.76 -8.93 15.26
C PRO A 150 -22.33 -10.35 15.67
N ALA A 151 -22.58 -10.70 16.94
CA ALA A 151 -22.29 -12.04 17.48
C ALA A 151 -23.04 -13.18 16.76
N THR A 152 -24.13 -12.86 16.04
CA THR A 152 -24.85 -13.83 15.20
C THR A 152 -24.03 -14.34 14.02
N ALA A 153 -22.93 -13.67 13.66
CA ALA A 153 -21.98 -14.18 12.68
C ALA A 153 -21.29 -15.48 13.11
N ASP A 154 -21.25 -15.78 14.42
CA ASP A 154 -20.60 -16.98 14.96
C ASP A 154 -21.42 -18.27 14.75
N ASN A 155 -22.73 -18.15 14.47
CA ASN A 155 -23.66 -19.28 14.32
C ASN A 155 -24.06 -19.53 12.85
N ALA A 156 -23.35 -18.93 11.87
CA ALA A 156 -23.62 -19.17 10.46
C ALA A 156 -23.33 -20.64 10.09
N PRO A 157 -24.13 -21.29 9.23
CA PRO A 157 -23.83 -22.62 8.71
C PRO A 157 -22.43 -22.63 8.13
N GLN A 158 -21.63 -23.62 8.52
CA GLN A 158 -20.23 -23.71 8.11
C GLN A 158 -20.18 -23.87 6.59
N ALA A 159 -19.75 -22.82 5.87
CA ALA A 159 -19.48 -22.92 4.45
C ALA A 159 -18.49 -24.07 4.21
N GLN A 160 -18.80 -24.95 3.26
CA GLN A 160 -17.91 -26.04 2.90
C GLN A 160 -16.59 -25.44 2.38
N PRO A 161 -15.43 -25.86 2.91
CA PRO A 161 -14.16 -25.33 2.45
C PRO A 161 -13.99 -25.60 0.95
N LEU A 162 -13.47 -24.61 0.23
CA LEU A 162 -13.21 -24.74 -1.21
C LEU A 162 -12.02 -25.66 -1.50
N SER A 163 -11.16 -25.92 -0.51
CA SER A 163 -10.00 -26.81 -0.59
C SER A 163 -9.82 -27.69 0.66
N ASN A 164 -9.30 -28.90 0.48
CA ASN A 164 -9.04 -29.88 1.55
C ASN A 164 -7.62 -29.71 2.11
N ILE A 165 -7.37 -28.62 2.83
CA ILE A 165 -6.08 -28.31 3.46
C ILE A 165 -6.20 -28.56 4.96
N ALA A 166 -5.22 -29.26 5.56
CA ALA A 166 -5.17 -29.46 7.01
C ALA A 166 -5.17 -28.10 7.76
N ASP A 167 -5.90 -28.01 8.86
CA ASP A 167 -6.08 -26.76 9.61
C ASP A 167 -4.74 -26.11 10.01
N GLY A 168 -3.76 -26.95 10.39
CA GLY A 168 -2.43 -26.55 10.80
C GLY A 168 -1.43 -26.28 9.67
N ASP A 169 -1.79 -26.44 8.39
CA ASP A 169 -0.90 -26.20 7.25
C ASP A 169 -1.22 -24.89 6.51
N TRP A 170 -0.21 -24.36 5.79
CA TRP A 170 -0.26 -23.14 4.99
C TRP A 170 0.45 -23.36 3.64
N PRO A 171 -0.09 -24.20 2.74
CA PRO A 171 0.63 -24.66 1.54
C PRO A 171 0.72 -23.65 0.38
N ALA A 172 0.01 -22.53 0.45
CA ALA A 172 0.02 -21.48 -0.56
C ALA A 172 0.20 -20.10 0.09
N TYR A 173 0.54 -19.08 -0.71
CA TYR A 173 0.80 -17.70 -0.26
C TYR A 173 -0.24 -17.20 0.77
N ALA A 174 -1.53 -17.37 0.47
CA ALA A 174 -2.64 -16.95 1.32
C ALA A 174 -3.31 -18.12 2.08
N ARG A 175 -2.51 -19.12 2.47
CA ARG A 175 -2.91 -20.45 2.98
C ARG A 175 -3.45 -21.37 1.90
N ASP A 176 -4.39 -20.87 1.10
CA ASP A 176 -5.05 -21.62 0.04
C ASP A 176 -4.90 -20.94 -1.33
N GLN A 177 -5.25 -21.68 -2.37
CA GLN A 177 -5.29 -21.17 -3.75
C GLN A 177 -6.45 -20.18 -3.98
N GLN A 178 -7.38 -20.05 -3.01
CA GLN A 178 -8.52 -19.15 -3.09
C GLN A 178 -8.20 -17.74 -2.61
N GLY A 179 -7.03 -17.52 -2.00
CA GLY A 179 -6.60 -16.18 -1.57
C GLY A 179 -7.23 -15.72 -0.26
N THR A 180 -7.71 -16.63 0.60
CA THR A 180 -8.52 -16.25 1.78
C THR A 180 -7.71 -15.54 2.86
N ARG A 181 -6.42 -15.88 3.02
CA ARG A 181 -5.58 -15.38 4.13
C ARG A 181 -6.24 -15.61 5.48
N PHE A 182 -6.97 -16.71 5.62
CA PHE A 182 -7.71 -17.05 6.83
C PHE A 182 -7.28 -18.41 7.36
N SER A 183 -7.03 -18.48 8.67
CA SER A 183 -6.73 -19.73 9.36
C SER A 183 -7.90 -20.21 10.22
N PRO A 184 -8.28 -21.49 10.15
CA PRO A 184 -9.27 -22.07 11.06
C PRO A 184 -8.72 -22.29 12.49
N LEU A 185 -7.41 -22.05 12.71
CA LEU A 185 -6.80 -22.16 14.03
C LEU A 185 -7.34 -21.10 14.99
N LYS A 186 -7.49 -21.49 16.25
CA LYS A 186 -8.10 -20.68 17.32
C LYS A 186 -7.40 -20.84 18.68
N GLN A 187 -6.22 -21.45 18.70
CA GLN A 187 -5.43 -21.59 19.94
C GLN A 187 -5.00 -20.21 20.43
N ILE A 188 -4.52 -19.37 19.51
CA ILE A 188 -4.35 -17.93 19.72
C ILE A 188 -5.69 -17.27 19.41
N ASN A 189 -6.21 -16.51 20.36
CA ASN A 189 -7.51 -15.87 20.27
C ASN A 189 -7.53 -14.53 21.01
N HIS A 190 -8.67 -13.85 20.94
CA HIS A 190 -8.91 -12.54 21.53
C HIS A 190 -8.44 -12.42 23.00
N ASP A 191 -8.59 -13.48 23.80
CA ASP A 191 -8.38 -13.41 25.25
C ASP A 191 -6.91 -13.63 25.64
N ASN A 192 -6.18 -14.43 24.86
CA ASN A 192 -4.81 -14.86 25.17
C ASN A 192 -3.73 -14.29 24.23
N VAL A 193 -4.09 -13.61 23.13
CA VAL A 193 -3.12 -13.05 22.17
C VAL A 193 -2.11 -12.09 22.82
N LYS A 194 -2.49 -11.44 23.92
CA LYS A 194 -1.62 -10.57 24.73
C LYS A 194 -0.42 -11.30 25.35
N GLU A 195 -0.45 -12.63 25.42
CA GLU A 195 0.58 -13.48 26.02
C GLU A 195 1.61 -13.98 24.99
N LEU A 196 1.48 -13.62 23.72
CA LEU A 196 2.42 -14.02 22.68
C LEU A 196 3.84 -13.55 22.98
N GLN A 197 4.78 -14.48 22.82
CA GLN A 197 6.22 -14.25 22.93
C GLN A 197 6.93 -14.81 21.70
N VAL A 198 8.15 -14.33 21.43
CA VAL A 198 9.01 -14.89 20.38
C VAL A 198 9.29 -16.36 20.72
N ALA A 199 8.93 -17.25 19.79
CA ALA A 199 9.16 -18.68 19.90
C ALA A 199 10.51 -19.06 19.27
N TRP A 200 10.80 -18.52 18.09
CA TRP A 200 12.08 -18.64 17.42
C TRP A 200 12.29 -17.47 16.45
N GLN A 201 13.54 -17.25 16.07
CA GLN A 201 13.95 -16.26 15.08
C GLN A 201 15.01 -16.86 14.16
N PHE A 202 14.89 -16.59 12.87
CA PHE A 202 15.87 -16.93 11.85
C PHE A 202 16.36 -15.66 11.16
N GLN A 203 17.65 -15.64 10.80
CA GLN A 203 18.24 -14.57 9.99
C GLN A 203 18.74 -15.18 8.69
N THR A 204 18.28 -14.66 7.57
CA THR A 204 18.57 -15.23 6.25
C THR A 204 20.00 -14.91 5.80
N GLY A 205 20.60 -13.86 6.36
CA GLY A 205 21.89 -13.31 5.93
C GLY A 205 21.82 -12.58 4.59
N ASP A 206 20.65 -12.46 3.98
CA ASP A 206 20.45 -11.81 2.69
C ASP A 206 20.07 -10.34 2.90
N MET A 207 21.06 -9.46 2.72
CA MET A 207 20.93 -8.02 2.90
C MET A 207 21.20 -7.29 1.59
N LYS A 208 20.76 -6.04 1.51
CA LYS A 208 21.04 -5.14 0.38
C LYS A 208 22.54 -5.05 0.09
N ARG A 209 22.91 -5.28 -1.17
CA ARG A 209 24.25 -5.25 -1.75
C ARG A 209 24.46 -3.93 -2.50
N PRO A 210 25.71 -3.49 -2.74
CA PRO A 210 25.99 -2.26 -3.48
C PRO A 210 25.50 -2.25 -4.94
N SER A 211 25.35 -3.44 -5.54
CA SER A 211 24.86 -3.61 -6.92
C SER A 211 23.34 -3.60 -7.02
N ASP A 212 22.62 -3.65 -5.90
CA ASP A 212 21.16 -3.76 -5.92
C ASP A 212 20.51 -2.42 -6.27
N PRO A 213 19.30 -2.45 -6.85
CA PRO A 213 18.53 -1.24 -7.10
C PRO A 213 18.14 -0.53 -5.79
N GLY A 214 17.57 0.67 -5.94
CA GLY A 214 17.00 1.41 -4.82
C GLY A 214 15.99 0.56 -4.04
N GLU A 215 15.12 -0.12 -4.79
CA GLU A 215 14.02 -0.91 -4.30
C GLU A 215 14.40 -2.39 -4.10
N ILE A 216 14.60 -2.75 -2.83
CA ILE A 216 14.73 -4.13 -2.38
C ILE A 216 13.63 -4.37 -1.34
N THR A 217 12.83 -5.42 -1.54
CA THR A 217 11.65 -5.69 -0.70
C THR A 217 11.55 -7.16 -0.33
N ASP A 218 11.42 -7.44 0.97
CA ASP A 218 11.17 -8.78 1.50
C ASP A 218 9.68 -8.91 1.86
N GLU A 219 8.89 -9.22 0.84
CA GLU A 219 7.43 -9.29 0.92
C GLU A 219 6.93 -10.74 1.16
N VAL A 220 7.85 -11.64 1.51
CA VAL A 220 7.60 -13.07 1.53
C VAL A 220 6.54 -13.45 2.54
N THR A 221 5.58 -14.26 2.10
CA THR A 221 4.77 -15.08 3.02
C THR A 221 5.27 -16.50 2.94
N PRO A 222 5.91 -17.03 4.00
CA PRO A 222 6.34 -18.42 4.02
C PRO A 222 5.16 -19.37 3.80
N ILE A 223 5.43 -20.51 3.16
CA ILE A 223 4.49 -21.63 3.12
C ILE A 223 4.93 -22.71 4.10
N LYS A 224 3.96 -23.33 4.79
CA LYS A 224 4.20 -24.42 5.74
C LYS A 224 3.49 -25.67 5.27
N ILE A 225 4.25 -26.74 5.09
CA ILE A 225 3.75 -28.07 4.74
C ILE A 225 4.34 -29.05 5.74
N ARG A 226 3.47 -29.80 6.44
CA ARG A 226 3.88 -30.78 7.46
C ARG A 226 4.73 -30.14 8.58
N ASP A 227 6.02 -30.42 8.64
CA ASP A 227 6.94 -29.95 9.67
C ASP A 227 7.94 -28.91 9.13
N THR A 228 7.76 -28.44 7.89
CA THR A 228 8.74 -27.62 7.19
C THR A 228 8.11 -26.32 6.70
N LEU A 229 8.84 -25.22 6.93
CA LEU A 229 8.58 -23.89 6.39
C LEU A 229 9.49 -23.64 5.19
N TYR A 230 8.94 -23.08 4.12
CA TYR A 230 9.68 -22.66 2.93
C TYR A 230 9.51 -21.17 2.70
N LEU A 231 10.61 -20.46 2.48
CA LEU A 231 10.61 -19.03 2.18
C LEU A 231 11.78 -18.64 1.29
N CYS A 232 11.55 -17.66 0.43
CA CYS A 232 12.58 -16.97 -0.34
C CYS A 232 12.98 -15.65 0.35
N THR A 233 14.13 -15.11 -0.03
CA THR A 233 14.61 -13.76 0.32
C THR A 233 14.58 -12.85 -0.90
N PRO A 234 14.90 -11.54 -0.81
CA PRO A 234 14.92 -10.65 -1.99
C PRO A 234 15.85 -11.11 -3.13
N HIS A 235 16.96 -11.79 -2.86
CA HIS A 235 17.82 -12.38 -3.91
C HIS A 235 17.41 -13.78 -4.36
N GLN A 236 16.19 -14.19 -4.01
CA GLN A 236 15.53 -15.45 -4.34
C GLN A 236 16.27 -16.64 -3.75
N ILE A 237 16.99 -16.44 -2.63
CA ILE A 237 17.60 -17.55 -1.89
C ILE A 237 16.47 -18.28 -1.16
N LEU A 238 16.29 -19.56 -1.48
CA LEU A 238 15.26 -20.39 -0.87
C LEU A 238 15.81 -21.12 0.35
N PHE A 239 15.07 -21.04 1.46
CA PHE A 239 15.34 -21.74 2.69
C PHE A 239 14.21 -22.71 3.01
N ALA A 240 14.58 -23.90 3.49
CA ALA A 240 13.68 -24.76 4.23
C ALA A 240 14.07 -24.73 5.71
N LEU A 241 13.11 -24.43 6.57
CA LEU A 241 13.29 -24.37 8.02
C LEU A 241 12.40 -25.41 8.70
N ASP A 242 12.88 -25.99 9.80
CA ASP A 242 12.04 -26.72 10.73
C ASP A 242 10.98 -25.79 11.34
N ALA A 243 9.71 -26.13 11.17
CA ALA A 243 8.60 -25.27 11.55
C ALA A 243 8.48 -25.06 13.08
N ALA A 244 8.98 -25.98 13.91
CA ALA A 244 8.90 -25.84 15.36
C ALA A 244 10.02 -24.96 15.92
N THR A 245 11.19 -24.96 15.28
CA THR A 245 12.44 -24.40 15.84
C THR A 245 13.08 -23.29 15.00
N GLY A 246 12.65 -23.09 13.76
CA GLY A 246 13.27 -22.15 12.82
C GLY A 246 14.66 -22.55 12.35
N LYS A 247 15.12 -23.78 12.66
CA LYS A 247 16.44 -24.26 12.24
C LYS A 247 16.44 -24.57 10.74
N GLN A 248 17.45 -24.08 10.04
CA GLN A 248 17.64 -24.39 8.62
C GLN A 248 17.86 -25.89 8.41
N LYS A 249 17.02 -26.49 7.55
CA LYS A 249 17.17 -27.85 7.03
C LYS A 249 18.09 -27.85 5.80
N TRP A 250 17.78 -27.00 4.83
CA TRP A 250 18.59 -26.80 3.62
C TRP A 250 18.43 -25.39 3.06
N LYS A 251 19.32 -25.00 2.15
CA LYS A 251 19.33 -23.72 1.43
C LYS A 251 19.64 -23.96 -0.04
N PHE A 252 18.97 -23.24 -0.93
CA PHE A 252 19.29 -23.14 -2.35
C PHE A 252 19.50 -21.69 -2.75
N ASP A 253 20.60 -21.39 -3.45
CA ASP A 253 20.90 -20.06 -3.97
C ASP A 253 20.87 -20.10 -5.51
N PRO A 254 19.94 -19.39 -6.17
CA PRO A 254 19.85 -19.36 -7.63
C PRO A 254 20.97 -18.52 -8.28
N GLY A 255 21.75 -17.77 -7.48
CA GLY A 255 22.82 -16.92 -7.97
C GLY A 255 22.32 -15.71 -8.76
N LEU A 256 21.22 -15.08 -8.31
CA LEU A 256 20.67 -13.87 -8.95
C LEU A 256 21.73 -12.76 -9.01
N LYS A 257 21.94 -12.23 -10.21
CA LYS A 257 22.87 -11.12 -10.47
C LYS A 257 22.08 -9.86 -10.76
N THR A 258 21.94 -9.04 -9.73
CA THR A 258 21.27 -7.74 -9.78
C THR A 258 22.18 -6.66 -10.34
N ASN A 259 21.57 -5.59 -10.85
CA ASN A 259 22.25 -4.34 -11.10
C ASN A 259 21.29 -3.17 -10.79
N PRO A 260 21.76 -1.92 -10.70
CA PRO A 260 20.91 -0.80 -10.29
C PRO A 260 19.76 -0.43 -11.23
N THR A 261 19.67 -1.03 -12.42
CA THR A 261 18.59 -0.80 -13.41
C THR A 261 17.41 -1.75 -13.25
N PHE A 262 17.49 -2.76 -12.37
CA PHE A 262 16.30 -3.54 -12.00
C PHE A 262 15.25 -2.60 -11.42
N GLN A 263 13.98 -2.79 -11.79
CA GLN A 263 12.91 -2.01 -11.17
C GLN A 263 12.82 -2.39 -9.68
N HIS A 264 12.76 -3.69 -9.40
CA HIS A 264 12.69 -4.20 -8.03
C HIS A 264 13.60 -5.42 -7.80
N VAL A 265 13.90 -5.71 -6.53
CA VAL A 265 14.42 -7.01 -6.11
C VAL A 265 13.51 -7.48 -4.99
N THR A 266 12.54 -8.31 -5.36
CA THR A 266 11.36 -8.62 -4.54
C THR A 266 11.05 -10.09 -4.57
N CYS A 267 10.77 -10.69 -3.40
CA CYS A 267 10.14 -12.00 -3.35
C CYS A 267 8.85 -11.99 -2.53
N ARG A 268 7.76 -12.53 -3.09
CA ARG A 268 6.50 -12.73 -2.35
C ARG A 268 6.28 -14.15 -1.85
N GLY A 269 7.01 -15.13 -2.39
CA GLY A 269 6.88 -16.52 -1.95
C GLY A 269 7.26 -17.55 -3.01
N VAL A 270 6.96 -18.80 -2.68
CA VAL A 270 7.17 -19.98 -3.52
C VAL A 270 5.90 -20.81 -3.57
N SER A 271 5.82 -21.73 -4.53
CA SER A 271 4.66 -22.62 -4.69
C SER A 271 5.04 -24.07 -4.45
N TYR A 272 4.11 -24.84 -3.88
CA TYR A 272 4.29 -26.26 -3.59
C TYR A 272 3.45 -27.12 -4.53
N HIS A 273 3.98 -28.29 -4.91
CA HIS A 273 3.21 -29.36 -5.53
C HIS A 273 3.60 -30.73 -4.97
N GLU A 274 2.61 -31.59 -4.80
CA GLU A 274 2.80 -32.99 -4.40
C GLU A 274 2.07 -33.91 -5.37
N PHE A 275 2.84 -34.78 -6.02
CA PHE A 275 2.28 -35.76 -6.95
C PHE A 275 1.49 -36.84 -6.19
N PRO A 276 0.41 -37.39 -6.77
CA PRO A 276 -0.43 -38.40 -6.11
C PRO A 276 0.35 -39.58 -5.52
N ALA A 277 1.37 -40.09 -6.22
CA ALA A 277 2.20 -41.19 -5.75
C ALA A 277 2.94 -40.90 -4.42
N ALA A 278 3.19 -39.62 -4.09
CA ALA A 278 3.78 -39.21 -2.81
C ALA A 278 2.74 -39.00 -1.70
N LYS A 279 1.46 -38.79 -2.03
CA LYS A 279 0.38 -38.65 -1.05
C LYS A 279 0.11 -39.98 -0.34
N ASP A 280 0.23 -41.09 -1.06
CA ASP A 280 -0.03 -42.45 -0.56
C ASP A 280 1.16 -43.06 0.21
N ALA A 281 2.34 -42.44 0.13
CA ALA A 281 3.57 -42.92 0.76
C ALA A 281 3.73 -42.36 2.19
N SER A 282 2.94 -42.85 3.16
CA SER A 282 2.98 -42.34 4.55
C SER A 282 4.18 -42.83 5.40
N ASN A 283 4.86 -43.91 4.98
CA ASN A 283 5.89 -44.59 5.79
C ASN A 283 7.23 -44.86 5.05
N THR A 284 7.43 -44.26 3.87
CA THR A 284 8.68 -44.39 3.09
C THR A 284 9.18 -43.00 2.70
N GLN A 285 10.51 -42.81 2.63
CA GLN A 285 11.08 -41.56 2.15
C GLN A 285 10.53 -41.27 0.73
N PRO A 286 9.97 -40.07 0.47
CA PRO A 286 9.46 -39.73 -0.85
C PRO A 286 10.55 -39.85 -1.91
N ALA A 287 10.17 -40.29 -3.12
CA ALA A 287 11.10 -40.27 -4.25
C ALA A 287 11.52 -38.82 -4.56
N LEU A 288 12.74 -38.64 -5.07
CA LEU A 288 13.26 -37.33 -5.48
C LEU A 288 12.23 -36.64 -6.39
N CYS A 289 11.91 -35.39 -6.06
CA CYS A 289 11.00 -34.52 -6.81
C CYS A 289 9.55 -35.00 -6.92
N SER A 290 9.15 -35.93 -6.06
CA SER A 290 7.74 -36.29 -5.85
C SER A 290 6.97 -35.23 -5.04
N ARG A 291 7.72 -34.36 -4.34
CA ARG A 291 7.27 -33.12 -3.71
C ARG A 291 8.18 -32.00 -4.20
N ARG A 292 7.61 -30.92 -4.71
CA ARG A 292 8.38 -29.85 -5.35
C ARG A 292 8.07 -28.49 -4.75
N ILE A 293 9.11 -27.67 -4.65
CA ILE A 293 9.02 -26.23 -4.46
C ILE A 293 9.40 -25.56 -5.77
N TYR A 294 8.53 -24.65 -6.23
CA TYR A 294 8.76 -23.83 -7.41
C TYR A 294 9.17 -22.42 -6.97
N LEU A 295 10.37 -22.02 -7.40
CA LEU A 295 10.99 -20.74 -7.05
C LEU A 295 11.14 -19.89 -8.32
N PRO A 296 10.31 -18.85 -8.49
CA PRO A 296 10.53 -17.85 -9.53
C PRO A 296 11.72 -16.94 -9.17
N VAL A 297 12.44 -16.43 -10.18
CA VAL A 297 13.62 -15.58 -9.99
C VAL A 297 13.55 -14.35 -10.91
N ASN A 298 13.86 -13.16 -10.37
CA ASN A 298 13.72 -11.85 -11.05
C ASN A 298 14.54 -11.67 -12.34
N ASP A 299 15.40 -12.62 -12.70
CA ASP A 299 16.08 -12.67 -14.00
C ASP A 299 15.38 -13.59 -15.02
N GLY A 300 14.11 -13.92 -14.79
CA GLY A 300 13.28 -14.71 -15.69
C GLY A 300 13.57 -16.20 -15.67
N ARG A 301 14.05 -16.75 -14.54
CA ARG A 301 14.18 -18.20 -14.33
C ARG A 301 13.08 -18.72 -13.41
N LEU A 302 12.70 -19.98 -13.60
CA LEU A 302 11.88 -20.74 -12.65
C LEU A 302 12.59 -22.05 -12.30
N PHE A 303 12.82 -22.26 -11.00
CA PHE A 303 13.41 -23.50 -10.49
C PHE A 303 12.36 -24.45 -9.95
N ALA A 304 12.51 -25.74 -10.24
CA ALA A 304 11.82 -26.82 -9.55
C ALA A 304 12.81 -27.57 -8.66
N LEU A 305 12.55 -27.57 -7.36
CA LEU A 305 13.44 -28.12 -6.34
C LEU A 305 12.70 -29.18 -5.54
N ASP A 306 13.40 -30.25 -5.16
CA ASP A 306 12.89 -31.25 -4.25
C ASP A 306 12.63 -30.63 -2.87
N ALA A 307 11.43 -30.84 -2.33
CA ALA A 307 11.03 -30.19 -1.08
C ALA A 307 11.83 -30.69 0.14
N GLU A 308 12.30 -31.95 0.12
CA GLU A 308 12.99 -32.56 1.27
C GLU A 308 14.49 -32.20 1.30
N THR A 309 15.11 -32.06 0.13
CA THR A 309 16.57 -31.93 -0.02
C THR A 309 17.05 -30.58 -0.57
N GLY A 310 16.19 -29.85 -1.28
CA GLY A 310 16.56 -28.64 -2.02
C GLY A 310 17.32 -28.91 -3.33
N GLU A 311 17.47 -30.18 -3.74
CA GLU A 311 18.12 -30.53 -5.00
C GLU A 311 17.25 -30.15 -6.21
N ARG A 312 17.90 -29.75 -7.31
CA ARG A 312 17.20 -29.46 -8.57
C ARG A 312 16.54 -30.71 -9.12
N CYS A 313 15.31 -30.58 -9.61
CA CYS A 313 14.57 -31.67 -10.24
C CYS A 313 15.04 -31.93 -11.67
N PRO A 314 15.84 -32.98 -11.95
CA PRO A 314 16.55 -33.08 -13.23
C PRO A 314 15.61 -33.25 -14.44
N ALA A 315 14.42 -33.81 -14.20
CA ALA A 315 13.40 -34.04 -15.23
C ALA A 315 12.56 -32.80 -15.57
N PHE A 316 12.74 -31.69 -14.88
CA PHE A 316 12.00 -30.45 -15.12
C PHE A 316 12.85 -29.45 -15.91
N GLY A 317 12.33 -28.94 -17.02
CA GLY A 317 13.04 -27.97 -17.87
C GLY A 317 14.43 -28.45 -18.28
N ASN A 318 15.41 -27.58 -18.14
CA ASN A 318 16.83 -27.88 -18.29
C ASN A 318 17.47 -28.12 -16.92
N ASN A 319 17.44 -29.38 -16.44
CA ASN A 319 18.03 -29.79 -15.16
C ASN A 319 17.50 -28.98 -13.95
N GLY A 320 16.17 -28.90 -13.84
CA GLY A 320 15.45 -28.20 -12.77
C GLY A 320 15.25 -26.71 -13.01
N GLU A 321 15.63 -26.17 -14.16
CA GLU A 321 15.58 -24.74 -14.50
C GLU A 321 14.76 -24.52 -15.78
N LEU A 322 13.81 -23.59 -15.75
CA LEU A 322 13.01 -23.17 -16.88
C LEU A 322 13.32 -21.70 -17.23
N ASP A 323 13.56 -21.44 -18.52
CA ASP A 323 13.76 -20.10 -19.07
C ASP A 323 12.41 -19.44 -19.40
N LEU A 324 12.02 -18.44 -18.59
CA LEU A 324 10.83 -17.63 -18.80
C LEU A 324 11.08 -16.47 -19.77
N GLN A 325 12.30 -16.24 -20.24
CA GLN A 325 12.59 -15.21 -21.24
C GLN A 325 12.50 -15.74 -22.67
N HIS A 326 12.31 -17.05 -22.85
CA HIS A 326 12.11 -17.65 -24.16
C HIS A 326 10.97 -16.96 -24.94
N LYS A 327 11.28 -16.50 -26.16
CA LYS A 327 10.40 -15.75 -27.09
C LYS A 327 9.95 -14.36 -26.60
N GLN A 328 10.51 -13.83 -25.51
CA GLN A 328 10.30 -12.43 -25.15
C GLN A 328 10.96 -11.51 -26.20
N PRO A 329 10.34 -10.36 -26.55
CA PRO A 329 10.91 -9.40 -27.50
C PRO A 329 12.12 -8.65 -26.92
N VAL A 330 12.25 -8.62 -25.59
CA VAL A 330 13.33 -8.00 -24.84
C VAL A 330 13.72 -8.95 -23.71
N THR A 331 15.02 -9.21 -23.55
CA THR A 331 15.56 -10.19 -22.57
C THR A 331 16.61 -9.59 -21.64
N THR A 332 16.62 -8.27 -21.52
CA THR A 332 17.51 -7.57 -20.59
C THR A 332 17.16 -7.99 -19.16
N PRO A 333 18.13 -8.48 -18.36
CA PRO A 333 17.87 -8.86 -16.97
C PRO A 333 17.28 -7.71 -16.16
N GLY A 334 16.24 -8.01 -15.37
CA GLY A 334 15.52 -7.05 -14.54
C GLY A 334 14.39 -6.30 -15.25
N MET A 335 14.14 -6.56 -16.55
CA MET A 335 12.98 -6.00 -17.27
C MET A 335 11.73 -6.89 -17.25
N TYR A 336 11.91 -8.20 -17.07
CA TYR A 336 10.83 -9.15 -16.81
C TYR A 336 11.11 -9.86 -15.50
N GLU A 337 10.30 -9.58 -14.48
CA GLU A 337 10.56 -9.96 -13.10
C GLU A 337 9.39 -10.78 -12.53
N PRO A 338 9.50 -12.12 -12.45
CA PRO A 338 8.48 -12.94 -11.78
C PRO A 338 8.60 -12.78 -10.25
N THR A 339 8.00 -11.72 -9.72
CA THR A 339 8.07 -11.33 -8.29
C THR A 339 7.14 -12.14 -7.38
N SER A 340 6.13 -12.81 -7.95
CA SER A 340 5.10 -13.56 -7.23
C SER A 340 5.15 -15.07 -7.51
N PRO A 341 4.75 -15.91 -6.53
CA PRO A 341 4.68 -17.36 -6.73
C PRO A 341 3.66 -17.73 -7.82
N PRO A 342 3.96 -18.70 -8.70
CA PRO A 342 3.02 -19.17 -9.72
C PRO A 342 1.84 -19.92 -9.11
N VAL A 343 0.70 -19.92 -9.80
CA VAL A 343 -0.40 -20.84 -9.48
C VAL A 343 -0.01 -22.23 -9.97
N ILE A 344 -0.18 -23.25 -9.13
CA ILE A 344 0.12 -24.64 -9.47
C ILE A 344 -1.16 -25.47 -9.36
N THR A 345 -1.57 -26.08 -10.47
CA THR A 345 -2.61 -27.10 -10.52
C THR A 345 -2.00 -28.50 -10.49
N ASP A 346 -2.82 -29.55 -10.63
CA ASP A 346 -2.32 -30.92 -10.75
C ASP A 346 -1.59 -31.21 -12.07
N THR A 347 -1.71 -30.33 -13.07
CA THR A 347 -1.12 -30.52 -14.41
C THR A 347 -0.30 -29.33 -14.88
N THR A 348 -0.60 -28.12 -14.39
CA THR A 348 -0.15 -26.88 -15.02
C THR A 348 0.42 -25.90 -14.01
N ILE A 349 1.55 -25.31 -14.35
CA ILE A 349 2.14 -24.13 -13.71
C ILE A 349 1.68 -22.92 -14.51
N VAL A 350 0.91 -22.03 -13.89
CA VAL A 350 0.52 -20.74 -14.49
C VAL A 350 1.47 -19.66 -14.00
N MET A 351 2.26 -19.11 -14.91
CA MET A 351 3.27 -18.10 -14.63
C MET A 351 2.95 -16.78 -15.33
N ALA A 352 3.05 -15.70 -14.56
CA ALA A 352 3.03 -14.31 -15.03
C ALA A 352 4.21 -13.56 -14.37
N GLY A 353 4.48 -12.32 -14.75
CA GLY A 353 5.55 -11.54 -14.13
C GLY A 353 5.34 -10.05 -14.29
N ALA A 354 6.08 -9.26 -13.53
CA ALA A 354 6.19 -7.82 -13.72
C ALA A 354 7.02 -7.52 -14.97
N VAL A 355 6.74 -6.37 -15.57
CA VAL A 355 7.47 -5.78 -16.70
C VAL A 355 7.83 -4.37 -16.28
N THR A 356 9.01 -3.86 -16.67
CA THR A 356 9.44 -2.54 -16.22
C THR A 356 8.49 -1.42 -16.61
N ASP A 357 8.04 -0.69 -15.59
CA ASP A 357 7.11 0.42 -15.74
C ASP A 357 7.80 1.69 -16.23
N ASN A 358 7.08 2.46 -17.05
CA ASN A 358 7.42 3.81 -17.51
C ASN A 358 8.80 3.99 -18.17
N PHE A 359 9.49 2.91 -18.55
CA PHE A 359 10.83 3.01 -19.12
C PHE A 359 10.77 3.35 -20.61
N SER A 360 10.11 2.53 -21.41
CA SER A 360 9.99 2.75 -22.85
C SER A 360 8.76 2.09 -23.46
N THR A 361 8.54 2.32 -24.76
CA THR A 361 7.60 1.54 -25.57
C THR A 361 8.24 0.28 -26.17
N ARG A 362 9.39 -0.18 -25.66
CA ARG A 362 10.08 -1.40 -26.10
C ARG A 362 10.51 -2.23 -24.89
N GLU A 363 9.54 -2.79 -24.20
CA GLU A 363 9.67 -3.63 -23.02
C GLU A 363 9.31 -5.09 -23.32
N PRO A 364 9.66 -6.04 -22.41
CA PRO A 364 9.17 -7.41 -22.48
C PRO A 364 7.64 -7.49 -22.56
N SER A 365 7.14 -8.64 -23.01
CA SER A 365 5.72 -8.95 -23.00
C SER A 365 5.28 -9.40 -21.61
N GLY A 366 4.14 -8.89 -21.14
CA GLY A 366 3.40 -9.41 -19.99
C GLY A 366 2.70 -10.77 -20.22
N ALA A 367 3.09 -11.54 -21.25
CA ALA A 367 2.45 -12.80 -21.61
C ALA A 367 2.39 -13.81 -20.45
N ILE A 368 1.18 -14.32 -20.21
CA ILE A 368 0.87 -15.35 -19.20
C ILE A 368 1.05 -16.71 -19.85
N ARG A 369 1.67 -17.66 -19.15
CA ARG A 369 2.04 -18.95 -19.74
C ARG A 369 1.71 -20.12 -18.83
N GLY A 370 1.21 -21.19 -19.44
CA GLY A 370 0.98 -22.47 -18.79
C GLY A 370 2.07 -23.46 -19.16
N PHE A 371 2.70 -24.07 -18.16
CA PHE A 371 3.71 -25.11 -18.35
C PHE A 371 3.29 -26.43 -17.69
N ASP A 372 3.69 -27.54 -18.27
CA ASP A 372 3.49 -28.87 -17.66
C ASP A 372 4.20 -28.94 -16.30
N VAL A 373 3.47 -29.31 -15.25
CA VAL A 373 3.99 -29.36 -13.88
C VAL A 373 5.12 -30.38 -13.70
N ASN A 374 5.10 -31.46 -14.49
CA ASN A 374 6.12 -32.52 -14.42
C ASN A 374 7.40 -32.11 -15.15
N THR A 375 7.26 -31.62 -16.39
CA THR A 375 8.39 -31.47 -17.31
C THR A 375 8.79 -30.01 -17.57
N GLY A 376 7.96 -29.03 -17.22
CA GLY A 376 8.18 -27.61 -17.55
C GLY A 376 7.95 -27.27 -19.02
N LYS A 377 7.34 -28.16 -19.81
CA LYS A 377 7.06 -27.90 -21.23
C LYS A 377 5.95 -26.87 -21.37
N LEU A 378 6.12 -25.87 -22.24
CA LEU A 378 5.06 -24.91 -22.56
C LEU A 378 3.83 -25.63 -23.14
N LEU A 379 2.68 -25.44 -22.50
CA LEU A 379 1.38 -25.99 -22.88
C LEU A 379 0.53 -24.96 -23.62
N TRP A 380 0.48 -23.73 -23.12
CA TRP A 380 -0.32 -22.65 -23.68
C TRP A 380 0.27 -21.27 -23.33
N VAL A 381 -0.14 -20.26 -24.10
CA VAL A 381 0.17 -18.84 -23.89
C VAL A 381 -1.15 -18.06 -23.82
N PHE A 382 -1.16 -16.96 -23.07
CA PHE A 382 -2.11 -15.86 -23.21
C PHE A 382 -1.33 -14.53 -23.23
N ASP A 383 -1.10 -13.97 -24.41
CA ASP A 383 -0.47 -12.66 -24.61
C ASP A 383 -1.57 -11.58 -24.72
N PRO A 384 -1.77 -10.76 -23.67
CA PRO A 384 -2.92 -9.84 -23.64
C PRO A 384 -2.84 -8.74 -24.69
N GLY A 385 -1.64 -8.38 -25.18
CA GLY A 385 -1.44 -7.38 -26.22
C GLY A 385 -1.48 -7.92 -27.65
N ALA A 386 -1.47 -9.25 -27.83
CA ALA A 386 -1.53 -9.86 -29.16
C ALA A 386 -2.94 -9.83 -29.74
N LYS A 387 -3.06 -9.86 -31.08
CA LYS A 387 -4.37 -9.99 -31.76
C LYS A 387 -5.08 -11.30 -31.38
N ASP A 388 -4.35 -12.42 -31.48
CA ASP A 388 -4.75 -13.72 -30.94
C ASP A 388 -3.92 -14.02 -29.69
N PRO A 389 -4.49 -13.90 -28.47
CA PRO A 389 -3.76 -14.11 -27.23
C PRO A 389 -3.19 -15.51 -27.08
N ASN A 390 -3.83 -16.52 -27.66
CA ASN A 390 -3.43 -17.91 -27.46
C ASN A 390 -2.45 -18.42 -28.54
N ALA A 391 -2.04 -17.56 -29.47
CA ALA A 391 -1.04 -17.91 -30.47
C ALA A 391 0.35 -18.04 -29.82
N ILE A 392 0.93 -19.23 -29.89
CA ILE A 392 2.35 -19.41 -29.60
C ILE A 392 3.13 -18.91 -30.82
N PRO A 393 4.01 -17.89 -30.68
CA PRO A 393 4.73 -17.33 -31.81
C PRO A 393 5.54 -18.40 -32.55
N ALA A 394 5.58 -18.34 -33.88
CA ALA A 394 6.49 -19.14 -34.70
C ALA A 394 7.96 -18.81 -34.33
N ASP A 395 8.92 -19.65 -34.70
CA ASP A 395 10.29 -19.55 -34.17
C ASP A 395 11.02 -18.24 -34.53
N GLU A 396 10.63 -17.57 -35.61
CA GLU A 396 11.16 -16.25 -36.00
C GLU A 396 10.43 -15.06 -35.34
N HIS A 397 9.36 -15.32 -34.57
CA HIS A 397 8.51 -14.29 -33.97
C HIS A 397 8.61 -14.31 -32.43
N THR A 398 8.41 -13.14 -31.83
CA THR A 398 8.36 -12.94 -30.38
C THR A 398 6.93 -12.68 -29.92
N PHE A 399 6.72 -12.68 -28.61
CA PHE A 399 5.52 -12.09 -28.02
C PHE A 399 5.45 -10.59 -28.29
N THR A 400 4.26 -10.02 -28.07
CA THR A 400 3.97 -8.61 -28.30
C THR A 400 4.69 -7.74 -27.26
N MET A 401 5.38 -6.70 -27.72
CA MET A 401 6.04 -5.73 -26.82
C MET A 401 5.02 -4.98 -25.96
N ASN A 402 5.37 -4.72 -24.70
CA ASN A 402 4.59 -3.98 -23.72
C ASN A 402 3.18 -4.54 -23.44
N SER A 403 2.93 -5.82 -23.69
CA SER A 403 1.65 -6.41 -23.31
C SER A 403 1.39 -6.19 -21.82
N PRO A 404 0.15 -5.87 -21.39
CA PRO A 404 -0.21 -5.75 -19.98
C PRO A 404 0.31 -6.93 -19.16
N ASN A 405 0.91 -6.65 -18.02
CA ASN A 405 1.54 -7.67 -17.19
C ASN A 405 0.59 -8.15 -16.07
N SER A 406 1.01 -9.15 -15.30
CA SER A 406 0.36 -9.53 -14.04
C SER A 406 1.44 -9.89 -13.04
N TRP A 407 1.65 -8.98 -12.09
CA TRP A 407 2.78 -9.05 -11.15
C TRP A 407 2.36 -9.52 -9.76
N ALA A 408 1.12 -9.29 -9.34
CA ALA A 408 0.60 -9.71 -8.04
C ALA A 408 0.25 -11.21 -8.02
N PRO A 409 0.20 -11.87 -6.85
CA PRO A 409 -0.19 -13.27 -6.78
C PRO A 409 -1.61 -13.49 -7.34
N ALA A 410 -1.83 -14.58 -8.07
CA ALA A 410 -3.12 -14.96 -8.63
C ALA A 410 -3.89 -15.92 -7.71
N VAL A 411 -5.17 -16.20 -8.03
CA VAL A 411 -5.98 -17.23 -7.35
C VAL A 411 -6.53 -18.26 -8.32
N TYR A 412 -6.86 -19.45 -7.81
CA TYR A 412 -7.35 -20.58 -8.58
C TYR A 412 -8.57 -21.24 -7.91
N ASP A 413 -9.61 -21.46 -8.71
CA ASP A 413 -10.76 -22.29 -8.36
C ASP A 413 -10.60 -23.68 -9.00
N PRO A 414 -10.23 -24.71 -8.23
CA PRO A 414 -10.06 -26.06 -8.75
C PRO A 414 -11.37 -26.71 -9.21
N LYS A 415 -12.53 -26.25 -8.73
CA LYS A 415 -13.83 -26.82 -9.14
C LYS A 415 -14.23 -26.35 -10.54
N LEU A 416 -13.80 -25.14 -10.92
CA LEU A 416 -14.08 -24.54 -12.23
C LEU A 416 -12.92 -24.70 -13.21
N ASP A 417 -11.74 -25.07 -12.71
CA ASP A 417 -10.47 -25.00 -13.43
C ASP A 417 -10.19 -23.61 -14.00
N ILE A 418 -10.41 -22.58 -13.18
CA ILE A 418 -10.22 -21.17 -13.56
C ILE A 418 -9.16 -20.53 -12.69
N VAL A 419 -8.18 -19.90 -13.33
CA VAL A 419 -7.21 -19.00 -12.71
C VAL A 419 -7.64 -17.55 -12.95
N TYR A 420 -7.55 -16.73 -11.90
CA TYR A 420 -7.91 -15.32 -11.92
C TYR A 420 -6.66 -14.49 -11.68
N LEU A 421 -6.28 -13.71 -12.69
CA LEU A 421 -5.09 -12.88 -12.69
C LEU A 421 -5.48 -11.41 -12.52
N PRO A 422 -4.92 -10.71 -11.52
CA PRO A 422 -4.99 -9.26 -11.46
C PRO A 422 -4.04 -8.67 -12.51
N MET A 423 -4.59 -7.93 -13.47
CA MET A 423 -3.84 -7.38 -14.60
C MET A 423 -3.40 -5.95 -14.34
N GLY A 424 -2.20 -5.64 -14.83
CA GLY A 424 -1.66 -4.31 -14.89
C GLY A 424 -1.98 -3.57 -16.19
N VAL A 425 -1.31 -2.44 -16.40
CA VAL A 425 -1.45 -1.58 -17.59
C VAL A 425 -0.38 -1.88 -18.66
N THR A 426 -0.57 -1.37 -19.88
CA THR A 426 0.48 -1.31 -20.91
C THR A 426 1.45 -0.18 -20.59
N THR A 427 2.74 -0.50 -20.47
CA THR A 427 3.82 0.47 -20.29
C THR A 427 4.13 1.24 -21.60
N PRO A 428 4.44 2.55 -21.54
CA PRO A 428 4.47 3.42 -20.36
C PRO A 428 3.07 3.71 -19.77
N ASP A 429 2.97 3.88 -18.46
CA ASP A 429 1.70 3.80 -17.72
C ASP A 429 0.94 5.14 -17.72
N ILE A 430 1.68 6.25 -17.74
CA ILE A 430 1.11 7.58 -17.47
C ILE A 430 0.71 8.34 -18.75
N TRP A 431 1.21 7.93 -19.90
CA TRP A 431 0.81 8.46 -21.20
C TRP A 431 0.57 7.31 -22.18
N GLY A 432 -0.65 7.21 -22.71
CA GLY A 432 -1.15 6.04 -23.44
C GLY A 432 -1.56 6.31 -24.88
N GLY A 433 -1.26 7.48 -25.45
CA GLY A 433 -1.83 7.92 -26.73
C GLY A 433 -1.49 7.06 -27.95
N ASN A 434 -0.48 6.18 -27.85
CA ASN A 434 -0.11 5.22 -28.89
C ASN A 434 -0.60 3.78 -28.62
N ARG A 435 -1.29 3.52 -27.50
CA ARG A 435 -1.78 2.20 -27.15
C ARG A 435 -2.88 1.75 -28.12
N THR A 436 -2.77 0.51 -28.54
CA THR A 436 -3.73 -0.12 -29.47
C THR A 436 -4.94 -0.69 -28.72
N PRO A 437 -6.09 -0.91 -29.38
CA PRO A 437 -7.23 -1.60 -28.77
C PRO A 437 -6.87 -2.99 -28.21
N GLU A 438 -5.93 -3.70 -28.85
CA GLU A 438 -5.43 -4.99 -28.38
C GLU A 438 -4.66 -4.87 -27.06
N GLN A 439 -3.85 -3.82 -26.89
CA GLN A 439 -3.14 -3.54 -25.63
C GLN A 439 -4.08 -3.09 -24.50
N GLU A 440 -5.21 -2.48 -24.83
CA GLU A 440 -6.16 -1.92 -23.84
C GLU A 440 -7.21 -2.93 -23.35
N ARG A 441 -7.60 -3.93 -24.16
CA ARG A 441 -8.77 -4.77 -23.87
C ARG A 441 -8.70 -5.63 -22.61
N TYR A 442 -7.50 -5.86 -22.07
CA TYR A 442 -7.27 -6.60 -20.81
C TYR A 442 -6.44 -5.82 -19.78
N ALA A 443 -6.10 -4.56 -20.06
CA ALA A 443 -5.36 -3.72 -19.12
C ALA A 443 -6.23 -3.40 -17.89
N SER A 444 -5.60 -3.28 -16.72
CA SER A 444 -6.22 -2.89 -15.44
C SER A 444 -7.51 -3.67 -15.15
N SER A 445 -7.46 -5.00 -15.27
CA SER A 445 -8.62 -5.90 -15.28
C SER A 445 -8.45 -7.13 -14.38
N VAL A 446 -9.57 -7.72 -13.96
CA VAL A 446 -9.57 -9.11 -13.49
C VAL A 446 -9.70 -10.01 -14.71
N LEU A 447 -8.66 -10.79 -15.01
CA LEU A 447 -8.63 -11.71 -16.13
C LEU A 447 -8.86 -13.14 -15.64
N ALA A 448 -9.90 -13.81 -16.15
CA ALA A 448 -10.20 -15.20 -15.85
C ALA A 448 -9.86 -16.11 -17.04
N LEU A 449 -8.93 -17.04 -16.83
CA LEU A 449 -8.50 -18.02 -17.82
C LEU A 449 -8.78 -19.44 -17.33
N ASN A 450 -9.09 -20.36 -18.24
CA ASN A 450 -9.05 -21.78 -17.90
C ASN A 450 -7.58 -22.17 -17.63
N ALA A 451 -7.27 -22.69 -16.45
CA ALA A 451 -5.89 -22.91 -16.02
C ALA A 451 -5.18 -24.00 -16.84
N THR A 452 -5.92 -25.01 -17.31
CA THR A 452 -5.35 -26.11 -18.11
C THR A 452 -5.06 -25.71 -19.56
N THR A 453 -5.88 -24.84 -20.15
CA THR A 453 -5.84 -24.55 -21.60
C THR A 453 -5.44 -23.12 -21.96
N GLY A 454 -5.43 -22.19 -21.00
CA GLY A 454 -5.13 -20.78 -21.23
C GLY A 454 -6.23 -20.00 -21.93
N LYS A 455 -7.39 -20.62 -22.22
CA LYS A 455 -8.49 -19.96 -22.93
C LYS A 455 -9.18 -18.95 -22.03
N LEU A 456 -9.55 -17.80 -22.61
CA LEU A 456 -10.34 -16.78 -21.93
C LEU A 456 -11.69 -17.35 -21.49
N VAL A 457 -12.03 -17.14 -20.22
CA VAL A 457 -13.38 -17.37 -19.69
C VAL A 457 -14.14 -16.04 -19.69
N TRP A 458 -13.58 -15.02 -19.03
CA TRP A 458 -14.10 -13.66 -18.99
C TRP A 458 -12.99 -12.68 -18.59
N SER A 459 -13.20 -11.39 -18.84
CA SER A 459 -12.39 -10.30 -18.27
C SER A 459 -13.33 -9.18 -17.80
N TYR A 460 -12.97 -8.51 -16.71
CA TYR A 460 -13.66 -7.33 -16.21
C TYR A 460 -12.65 -6.20 -15.98
N GLN A 461 -12.73 -5.16 -16.81
CA GLN A 461 -11.84 -4.00 -16.72
C GLN A 461 -12.28 -3.07 -15.58
N THR A 462 -11.34 -2.69 -14.73
CA THR A 462 -11.59 -1.86 -13.54
C THR A 462 -11.19 -0.41 -13.74
N VAL A 463 -10.34 -0.13 -14.74
CA VAL A 463 -10.01 1.20 -15.24
C VAL A 463 -9.91 1.14 -16.76
N HIS A 464 -10.66 1.98 -17.45
CA HIS A 464 -10.61 2.18 -18.90
C HIS A 464 -9.51 3.17 -19.26
N HIS A 465 -8.62 2.81 -20.20
CA HIS A 465 -7.51 3.66 -20.66
C HIS A 465 -6.75 4.30 -19.49
N ASP A 466 -6.05 3.46 -18.74
CA ASP A 466 -5.40 3.84 -17.49
C ASP A 466 -4.17 4.73 -17.72
N LEU A 467 -4.20 5.94 -17.17
CA LEU A 467 -3.11 6.94 -17.24
C LEU A 467 -2.49 7.24 -15.86
N TRP A 468 -2.77 6.40 -14.87
CA TRP A 468 -2.51 6.70 -13.46
C TRP A 468 -1.76 5.60 -12.74
N ASP A 469 -1.40 4.51 -13.44
CA ASP A 469 -0.82 3.31 -12.82
C ASP A 469 -1.81 2.77 -11.75
N MET A 470 -3.03 2.49 -12.21
CA MET A 470 -4.17 1.99 -11.42
C MET A 470 -4.47 0.51 -11.70
N ASP A 471 -3.38 -0.25 -11.87
CA ASP A 471 -3.32 -1.70 -11.93
C ASP A 471 -4.16 -2.35 -10.83
N LEU A 472 -4.60 -3.59 -11.04
CA LEU A 472 -5.07 -4.40 -9.93
C LEU A 472 -3.87 -4.91 -9.13
N PRO A 473 -3.63 -4.41 -7.91
CA PRO A 473 -2.32 -4.53 -7.32
C PRO A 473 -2.18 -5.77 -6.45
N SER A 474 -3.27 -6.52 -6.22
CA SER A 474 -3.34 -7.49 -5.13
C SER A 474 -3.96 -8.81 -5.56
N GLN A 475 -3.61 -9.88 -4.84
CA GLN A 475 -4.26 -11.17 -5.00
C GLN A 475 -5.76 -11.05 -4.68
N PRO A 476 -6.66 -11.35 -5.65
CA PRO A 476 -8.08 -11.40 -5.38
C PRO A 476 -8.43 -12.47 -4.34
N THR A 477 -9.66 -12.46 -3.81
CA THR A 477 -10.11 -13.50 -2.87
C THR A 477 -11.41 -14.13 -3.34
N LEU A 478 -11.41 -15.46 -3.43
CA LEU A 478 -12.60 -16.26 -3.74
C LEU A 478 -13.38 -16.56 -2.46
N ALA A 479 -14.69 -16.37 -2.48
CA ALA A 479 -15.57 -16.70 -1.37
C ALA A 479 -16.95 -17.11 -1.87
N ASP A 480 -17.69 -17.85 -1.05
CA ASP A 480 -19.11 -18.09 -1.25
C ASP A 480 -19.89 -17.23 -0.24
N ILE A 481 -20.67 -16.27 -0.74
CA ILE A 481 -21.46 -15.37 0.10
C ILE A 481 -22.93 -15.70 0.05
N THR A 482 -23.66 -15.33 1.10
CA THR A 482 -25.11 -15.39 1.14
C THR A 482 -25.64 -14.02 0.73
N ASP A 483 -26.38 -13.96 -0.38
CA ASP A 483 -27.01 -12.72 -0.82
C ASP A 483 -28.22 -12.35 0.05
N LYS A 484 -28.84 -11.19 -0.25
CA LYS A 484 -30.00 -10.67 0.48
C LYS A 484 -31.24 -11.57 0.36
N ASP A 485 -31.29 -12.42 -0.67
CA ASP A 485 -32.39 -13.35 -0.95
C ASP A 485 -32.14 -14.74 -0.34
N GLY A 486 -30.99 -14.93 0.33
CA GLY A 486 -30.60 -16.18 0.98
C GLY A 486 -29.90 -17.18 0.06
N ASN A 487 -29.56 -16.81 -1.18
CA ASN A 487 -28.85 -17.68 -2.11
C ASN A 487 -27.34 -17.65 -1.84
N THR A 488 -26.67 -18.79 -2.04
CA THR A 488 -25.21 -18.83 -2.08
C THR A 488 -24.69 -18.39 -3.44
N VAL A 489 -23.91 -17.30 -3.45
CA VAL A 489 -23.31 -16.72 -4.66
C VAL A 489 -21.80 -16.91 -4.62
N PRO A 490 -21.20 -17.56 -5.63
CA PRO A 490 -19.76 -17.71 -5.73
C PRO A 490 -19.12 -16.42 -6.25
N VAL A 491 -18.38 -15.72 -5.39
CA VAL A 491 -17.80 -14.41 -5.69
C VAL A 491 -16.27 -14.41 -5.73
N ILE A 492 -15.74 -13.39 -6.40
CA ILE A 492 -14.35 -12.93 -6.32
C ILE A 492 -14.35 -11.47 -5.87
N TYR A 493 -13.56 -11.17 -4.84
CA TYR A 493 -13.26 -9.82 -4.38
C TYR A 493 -11.94 -9.36 -4.97
N ALA A 494 -11.95 -8.24 -5.70
CA ALA A 494 -10.77 -7.65 -6.31
C ALA A 494 -10.58 -6.21 -5.79
N PRO A 495 -9.76 -6.02 -4.73
CA PRO A 495 -9.36 -4.70 -4.24
C PRO A 495 -8.47 -4.00 -5.26
N ALA A 496 -8.78 -2.74 -5.57
CA ALA A 496 -8.09 -1.95 -6.60
C ALA A 496 -7.37 -0.73 -6.00
N LYS A 497 -6.32 -0.24 -6.69
CA LYS A 497 -5.61 1.01 -6.32
C LYS A 497 -6.56 2.21 -6.18
N THR A 498 -7.66 2.22 -6.93
CA THR A 498 -8.70 3.26 -6.89
C THR A 498 -9.53 3.32 -5.60
N GLY A 499 -9.34 2.39 -4.67
CA GLY A 499 -10.11 2.25 -3.43
C GLY A 499 -11.42 1.46 -3.56
N ASN A 500 -11.79 1.09 -4.79
CA ASN A 500 -12.89 0.19 -5.06
C ASN A 500 -12.50 -1.25 -4.67
N ILE A 501 -13.47 -2.02 -4.20
CA ILE A 501 -13.40 -3.48 -4.21
C ILE A 501 -14.48 -3.96 -5.18
N PHE A 502 -14.06 -4.52 -6.31
CA PHE A 502 -14.99 -5.10 -7.27
C PHE A 502 -15.40 -6.49 -6.81
N VAL A 503 -16.70 -6.74 -6.75
CA VAL A 503 -17.25 -8.04 -6.34
C VAL A 503 -17.99 -8.63 -7.52
N LEU A 504 -17.43 -9.69 -8.09
CA LEU A 504 -17.92 -10.30 -9.32
C LEU A 504 -18.34 -11.75 -9.05
N ASP A 505 -19.30 -12.28 -9.80
CA ASP A 505 -19.56 -13.71 -9.85
C ASP A 505 -18.37 -14.37 -10.55
N ARG A 506 -17.62 -15.20 -9.82
CA ARG A 506 -16.34 -15.72 -10.30
C ARG A 506 -16.48 -16.64 -11.53
N ARG A 507 -17.68 -17.13 -11.84
CA ARG A 507 -17.94 -17.96 -13.03
C ARG A 507 -18.12 -17.12 -14.29
N THR A 508 -18.62 -15.89 -14.15
CA THR A 508 -19.12 -15.10 -15.29
C THR A 508 -18.51 -13.70 -15.41
N GLY A 509 -17.87 -13.18 -14.37
CA GLY A 509 -17.34 -11.81 -14.33
C GLY A 509 -18.41 -10.73 -14.16
N LYS A 510 -19.69 -11.10 -14.00
CA LYS A 510 -20.78 -10.15 -13.77
C LYS A 510 -20.70 -9.57 -12.36
N THR A 511 -21.02 -8.29 -12.23
CA THR A 511 -21.06 -7.61 -10.93
C THR A 511 -22.12 -8.21 -10.00
N VAL A 512 -21.69 -8.56 -8.80
CA VAL A 512 -22.56 -8.95 -7.68
C VAL A 512 -22.80 -7.73 -6.77
N VAL A 513 -21.75 -6.93 -6.54
CA VAL A 513 -21.90 -5.56 -6.06
C VAL A 513 -21.87 -4.63 -7.27
N PRO A 514 -22.87 -3.74 -7.45
CA PRO A 514 -22.91 -2.83 -8.58
C PRO A 514 -21.65 -1.96 -8.66
N ALA A 515 -21.21 -1.72 -9.89
CA ALA A 515 -20.10 -0.83 -10.20
C ALA A 515 -20.49 0.06 -11.40
N PRO A 516 -21.40 1.05 -11.20
CA PRO A 516 -21.88 1.90 -12.27
C PRO A 516 -20.78 2.72 -12.94
N GLU A 517 -20.89 2.88 -14.26
CA GLU A 517 -20.10 3.81 -15.06
C GLU A 517 -20.37 5.25 -14.63
N THR A 518 -19.34 5.92 -14.13
CA THR A 518 -19.42 7.28 -13.60
C THR A 518 -18.59 8.23 -14.47
N PRO A 519 -19.11 9.40 -14.88
CA PRO A 519 -18.32 10.40 -15.59
C PRO A 519 -17.08 10.82 -14.80
N VAL A 520 -15.95 10.91 -15.49
CA VAL A 520 -14.66 11.30 -14.91
C VAL A 520 -14.09 12.55 -15.56
N PRO A 521 -13.14 13.26 -14.92
CA PRO A 521 -12.47 14.42 -15.50
C PRO A 521 -11.93 14.15 -16.92
N GLN A 522 -12.03 15.16 -17.78
CA GLN A 522 -11.69 15.07 -19.22
C GLN A 522 -10.48 15.94 -19.57
N GLY A 523 -10.03 15.93 -20.82
CA GLY A 523 -8.93 16.79 -21.28
C GLY A 523 -7.56 16.17 -21.04
N ALA A 524 -7.21 15.22 -21.91
CA ALA A 524 -5.93 14.53 -21.91
C ALA A 524 -4.77 15.45 -22.34
N ALA A 525 -3.54 14.99 -22.09
CA ALA A 525 -2.35 15.61 -22.65
C ALA A 525 -2.34 15.54 -24.18
N LYS A 526 -1.52 16.36 -24.82
CA LYS A 526 -1.46 16.42 -26.29
C LYS A 526 -1.09 15.04 -26.87
N GLY A 527 -1.89 14.59 -27.83
CA GLY A 527 -1.68 13.32 -28.52
C GLY A 527 -2.24 12.10 -27.78
N ASP A 528 -2.90 12.31 -26.63
CA ASP A 528 -3.56 11.26 -25.87
C ASP A 528 -5.08 11.49 -25.79
N HIS A 529 -5.79 10.58 -25.12
CA HIS A 529 -7.22 10.61 -24.89
C HIS A 529 -7.56 10.12 -23.48
N VAL A 530 -8.84 10.15 -23.12
CA VAL A 530 -9.35 9.59 -21.85
C VAL A 530 -10.69 8.91 -22.10
N SER A 531 -11.02 7.92 -21.26
CA SER A 531 -12.38 7.39 -21.22
C SER A 531 -13.37 8.44 -20.71
N ALA A 532 -14.60 8.41 -21.23
CA ALA A 532 -15.68 9.27 -20.77
C ALA A 532 -16.17 8.90 -19.35
N THR A 533 -16.09 7.61 -19.00
CA THR A 533 -16.54 7.06 -17.72
C THR A 533 -15.55 6.05 -17.16
N GLN A 534 -15.68 5.76 -15.86
CA GLN A 534 -14.99 4.69 -15.17
C GLN A 534 -15.96 3.92 -14.26
N PRO A 535 -15.75 2.62 -14.01
CA PRO A 535 -16.60 1.84 -13.13
C PRO A 535 -16.31 2.18 -11.64
N TYR A 536 -17.36 2.53 -10.90
CA TYR A 536 -17.27 2.89 -9.47
C TYR A 536 -18.01 1.85 -8.63
N SER A 537 -17.30 0.88 -8.04
CA SER A 537 -17.90 -0.11 -7.13
C SER A 537 -18.61 0.57 -5.95
N GLU A 538 -19.80 0.09 -5.61
CA GLU A 538 -20.52 0.52 -4.41
C GLU A 538 -19.83 0.07 -3.12
N LEU A 539 -19.03 -1.00 -3.17
CA LEU A 539 -18.12 -1.37 -2.09
C LEU A 539 -16.77 -0.65 -2.32
N THR A 540 -16.55 0.43 -1.57
CA THR A 540 -15.37 1.28 -1.75
C THR A 540 -14.92 1.93 -0.45
N PHE A 541 -13.61 2.14 -0.34
CA PHE A 541 -12.98 2.93 0.72
C PHE A 541 -12.69 4.37 0.30
N ARG A 542 -12.97 4.72 -0.96
CA ARG A 542 -12.74 6.06 -1.49
C ARG A 542 -13.50 7.11 -0.69
N PRO A 543 -12.89 8.28 -0.41
CA PRO A 543 -13.63 9.40 0.18
C PRO A 543 -14.80 9.82 -0.71
N LYS A 544 -15.95 10.11 -0.08
CA LYS A 544 -17.16 10.54 -0.79
C LYS A 544 -17.02 11.90 -1.46
N GLN A 545 -16.10 12.74 -0.98
CA GLN A 545 -15.83 14.07 -1.48
C GLN A 545 -14.43 14.14 -2.06
N ASN A 546 -14.27 14.93 -3.11
CA ASN A 546 -12.96 15.28 -3.64
C ASN A 546 -12.16 16.08 -2.61
N LEU A 547 -10.83 15.94 -2.65
CA LEU A 547 -9.93 16.77 -1.85
C LEU A 547 -10.09 18.25 -2.20
N THR A 548 -9.89 19.10 -1.20
CA THR A 548 -9.89 20.55 -1.29
C THR A 548 -8.70 21.13 -0.54
N ASP A 549 -8.49 22.44 -0.59
CA ASP A 549 -7.43 23.06 0.21
C ASP A 549 -7.67 22.97 1.72
N LYS A 550 -8.87 22.58 2.16
CA LYS A 550 -9.18 22.31 3.57
C LYS A 550 -8.49 21.03 4.08
N ASP A 551 -8.30 20.05 3.20
CA ASP A 551 -7.66 18.77 3.51
C ASP A 551 -6.13 18.88 3.57
N MET A 552 -5.60 20.07 3.24
CA MET A 552 -4.18 20.33 3.26
C MET A 552 -3.68 20.49 4.68
N TRP A 553 -2.54 19.86 4.88
CA TRP A 553 -1.81 19.74 6.12
C TRP A 553 -0.38 20.18 5.88
N GLY A 554 0.42 19.93 6.89
CA GLY A 554 1.81 20.31 7.07
C GLY A 554 2.02 20.26 8.58
N ALA A 555 3.23 20.00 9.06
CA ALA A 555 3.42 19.86 10.51
C ALA A 555 3.14 21.16 11.26
N THR A 556 3.15 22.31 10.57
CA THR A 556 2.85 23.62 11.15
C THR A 556 1.94 24.48 10.27
N MET A 557 1.40 25.56 10.83
CA MET A 557 0.61 26.54 10.08
C MET A 557 1.32 27.12 8.84
N TYR A 558 2.66 27.20 8.88
CA TYR A 558 3.46 27.72 7.77
C TYR A 558 3.51 26.72 6.62
N ASP A 559 3.78 25.46 6.97
CA ASP A 559 3.86 24.35 6.04
C ASP A 559 2.48 24.07 5.41
N GLN A 560 1.43 24.13 6.23
CA GLN A 560 0.06 24.04 5.76
C GLN A 560 -0.28 25.11 4.73
N LEU A 561 0.11 26.37 4.96
CA LEU A 561 -0.12 27.45 3.99
C LEU A 561 0.60 27.16 2.66
N VAL A 562 1.85 26.66 2.71
CA VAL A 562 2.59 26.26 1.51
C VAL A 562 1.90 25.11 0.79
N CYS A 563 1.49 24.05 1.48
CA CYS A 563 0.78 22.91 0.90
C CYS A 563 -0.53 23.32 0.24
N ARG A 564 -1.29 24.26 0.83
CA ARG A 564 -2.49 24.84 0.19
C ARG A 564 -2.17 25.55 -1.12
N VAL A 565 -1.07 26.30 -1.15
CA VAL A 565 -0.62 26.97 -2.38
C VAL A 565 -0.21 25.96 -3.43
N ILE A 566 0.55 24.92 -3.07
CA ILE A 566 0.94 23.86 -4.01
C ILE A 566 -0.31 23.16 -4.56
N PHE A 567 -1.24 22.76 -3.69
CA PHE A 567 -2.50 22.13 -4.10
C PHE A 567 -3.28 22.95 -5.13
N LYS A 568 -3.46 24.26 -4.88
CA LYS A 568 -4.19 25.15 -5.81
C LYS A 568 -3.46 25.40 -7.13
N ARG A 569 -2.16 25.13 -7.20
CA ARG A 569 -1.36 25.22 -8.43
C ARG A 569 -1.36 23.93 -9.24
N LEU A 570 -1.72 22.80 -8.63
CA LEU A 570 -1.88 21.53 -9.32
C LEU A 570 -3.27 21.45 -9.97
N ARG A 571 -3.37 20.63 -11.01
CA ARG A 571 -4.66 20.23 -11.57
C ARG A 571 -5.29 19.14 -10.70
N TYR A 572 -6.50 19.37 -10.22
CA TYR A 572 -7.29 18.36 -9.51
C TYR A 572 -8.78 18.62 -9.66
N GLU A 573 -9.45 17.72 -10.36
CA GLU A 573 -10.90 17.74 -10.61
C GLU A 573 -11.61 16.54 -9.95
N GLY A 574 -10.85 15.69 -9.25
CA GLY A 574 -11.30 14.45 -8.61
C GLY A 574 -10.45 13.25 -9.00
N PRO A 575 -10.82 12.04 -8.55
CA PRO A 575 -10.24 10.79 -9.06
C PRO A 575 -10.25 10.77 -10.59
N PHE A 576 -9.22 10.20 -11.19
CA PHE A 576 -9.02 10.18 -12.65
C PHE A 576 -8.83 11.56 -13.31
N THR A 577 -8.35 12.57 -12.57
CA THR A 577 -7.82 13.79 -13.21
C THR A 577 -6.63 13.40 -14.11
N PRO A 578 -6.62 13.70 -15.42
CA PRO A 578 -5.56 13.23 -16.31
C PRO A 578 -4.21 13.88 -16.00
N PRO A 579 -3.07 13.18 -16.20
CA PRO A 579 -1.74 13.75 -16.11
C PRO A 579 -1.57 14.99 -16.98
N SER A 580 -0.79 15.98 -16.52
CA SER A 580 -0.64 17.26 -17.21
C SER A 580 0.76 17.87 -17.02
N GLU A 581 1.14 18.79 -17.92
CA GLU A 581 2.39 19.56 -17.81
C GLU A 581 2.38 20.54 -16.62
N GLN A 582 1.19 20.95 -16.17
CA GLN A 582 1.01 21.75 -14.95
C GLN A 582 1.36 20.95 -13.68
N GLY A 583 1.26 19.61 -13.75
CA GLY A 583 1.25 18.73 -12.60
C GLY A 583 -0.18 18.46 -12.14
N THR A 584 -0.49 17.18 -11.99
CA THR A 584 -1.79 16.68 -11.58
C THR A 584 -1.68 16.02 -10.22
N LEU A 585 -2.60 16.33 -9.32
CA LEU A 585 -2.74 15.57 -8.08
C LEU A 585 -3.51 14.28 -8.38
N VAL A 586 -2.89 13.14 -8.12
CA VAL A 586 -3.49 11.81 -8.27
C VAL A 586 -3.96 11.35 -6.89
N PHE A 587 -5.28 11.16 -6.74
CA PHE A 587 -5.87 10.67 -5.49
C PHE A 587 -7.09 9.75 -5.75
N PRO A 588 -7.08 8.50 -5.26
CA PRO A 588 -5.97 7.80 -4.57
C PRO A 588 -4.67 7.82 -5.37
N GLY A 589 -3.50 7.81 -4.71
CA GLY A 589 -2.20 7.97 -5.38
C GLY A 589 -1.71 6.71 -6.08
N ASN A 590 -0.48 6.72 -6.61
CA ASN A 590 0.14 5.60 -7.35
C ASN A 590 0.31 4.31 -6.52
N LEU A 591 0.55 4.42 -5.21
CA LEU A 591 0.50 3.28 -4.28
C LEU A 591 -0.94 2.77 -4.01
N GLY A 592 -1.95 3.41 -4.60
CA GLY A 592 -3.36 3.09 -4.43
C GLY A 592 -3.90 3.32 -3.02
N MET A 593 -5.15 2.91 -2.81
CA MET A 593 -5.67 2.62 -1.48
C MET A 593 -5.48 1.16 -1.08
N PHE A 594 -5.36 0.27 -2.06
CA PHE A 594 -4.96 -1.12 -1.87
C PHE A 594 -3.70 -1.35 -2.68
N GLU A 595 -2.86 -2.25 -2.19
CA GLU A 595 -1.60 -2.68 -2.78
C GLU A 595 -1.49 -4.22 -2.62
N TRP A 596 -0.35 -4.84 -2.94
CA TRP A 596 -0.08 -6.28 -3.02
C TRP A 596 -0.54 -7.12 -1.83
N GLY A 597 -0.67 -6.50 -0.66
CA GLY A 597 -1.16 -7.13 0.56
C GLY A 597 -2.55 -7.77 0.44
N GLY A 598 -3.45 -7.20 -0.35
CA GLY A 598 -4.82 -7.68 -0.52
C GLY A 598 -5.68 -7.61 0.75
N ILE A 599 -6.72 -8.46 0.83
CA ILE A 599 -7.62 -8.56 1.98
C ILE A 599 -7.59 -9.98 2.57
N SER A 600 -8.04 -10.11 3.82
CA SER A 600 -8.30 -11.41 4.45
C SER A 600 -9.80 -11.62 4.56
N VAL A 601 -10.29 -12.79 4.14
CA VAL A 601 -11.71 -13.15 4.19
C VAL A 601 -11.90 -14.33 5.12
N ASP A 602 -12.75 -14.16 6.12
CA ASP A 602 -13.28 -15.26 6.92
C ASP A 602 -14.56 -15.77 6.23
N PRO A 603 -14.50 -16.92 5.52
CA PRO A 603 -15.63 -17.42 4.75
C PRO A 603 -16.76 -17.95 5.64
N HIS A 604 -16.48 -18.27 6.91
CA HIS A 604 -17.48 -18.79 7.84
C HIS A 604 -18.35 -17.67 8.39
N ARG A 605 -17.73 -16.58 8.85
CA ARG A 605 -18.44 -15.41 9.36
C ARG A 605 -18.89 -14.45 8.26
N GLN A 606 -18.39 -14.66 7.03
CA GLN A 606 -18.62 -13.83 5.86
C GLN A 606 -18.21 -12.37 6.14
N ILE A 607 -16.97 -12.19 6.56
CA ILE A 607 -16.36 -10.88 6.83
C ILE A 607 -15.04 -10.76 6.07
N ALA A 608 -14.67 -9.53 5.72
CA ALA A 608 -13.34 -9.22 5.22
C ALA A 608 -12.62 -8.22 6.11
N ILE A 609 -11.34 -8.45 6.34
CA ILE A 609 -10.42 -7.48 6.93
C ILE A 609 -9.63 -6.81 5.81
N ALA A 610 -9.72 -5.48 5.77
CA ALA A 610 -9.07 -4.63 4.78
C ALA A 610 -8.15 -3.62 5.46
N ASN A 611 -7.09 -3.21 4.76
CA ASN A 611 -6.11 -2.26 5.28
C ASN A 611 -5.85 -1.08 4.32
N PRO A 612 -6.87 -0.25 4.04
CA PRO A 612 -6.77 0.76 3.00
C PRO A 612 -5.84 1.91 3.39
N MET A 613 -5.12 2.45 2.41
CA MET A 613 -4.28 3.63 2.52
C MET A 613 -4.82 4.82 1.72
N ALA A 614 -4.35 6.03 2.01
CA ALA A 614 -4.87 7.27 1.42
C ALA A 614 -3.79 8.35 1.29
N LEU A 615 -2.76 8.06 0.50
CA LEU A 615 -1.65 8.97 0.22
C LEU A 615 -1.74 9.50 -1.24
N PRO A 616 -1.88 10.82 -1.46
CA PRO A 616 -1.88 11.39 -2.80
C PRO A 616 -0.48 11.48 -3.40
N PHE A 617 -0.42 11.45 -4.72
CA PHE A 617 0.80 11.64 -5.51
C PHE A 617 0.64 12.82 -6.47
N VAL A 618 1.76 13.33 -6.95
CA VAL A 618 1.81 14.32 -8.03
C VAL A 618 2.39 13.63 -9.26
N SER A 619 1.65 13.69 -10.36
CA SER A 619 2.09 13.24 -11.69
C SER A 619 2.23 14.45 -12.60
N LYS A 620 3.44 14.73 -13.07
CA LYS A 620 3.73 15.87 -13.93
C LYS A 620 4.41 15.43 -15.21
N LEU A 621 3.78 15.71 -16.35
CA LEU A 621 4.35 15.42 -17.66
C LEU A 621 5.48 16.38 -18.00
N ILE A 622 6.57 15.84 -18.51
CA ILE A 622 7.77 16.57 -18.91
C ILE A 622 7.94 16.43 -20.44
N PRO A 623 7.70 17.49 -21.24
CA PRO A 623 7.86 17.41 -22.70
C PRO A 623 9.30 17.02 -23.10
N ARG A 624 9.46 16.05 -24.00
CA ARG A 624 10.81 15.54 -24.40
C ARG A 624 11.39 16.16 -25.67
N GLY A 625 10.62 16.99 -26.37
CA GLY A 625 11.06 17.71 -27.57
C GLY A 625 11.24 16.82 -28.82
N PRO A 626 11.57 17.42 -29.99
CA PRO A 626 11.62 16.72 -31.29
C PRO A 626 12.82 15.76 -31.46
N GLY A 627 13.82 15.82 -30.58
CA GLY A 627 14.99 14.92 -30.59
C GLY A 627 14.86 13.76 -29.59
N ASN A 628 13.65 13.45 -29.15
CA ASN A 628 13.39 12.40 -28.17
C ASN A 628 13.68 11.01 -28.78
N PRO A 629 14.64 10.23 -28.26
CA PRO A 629 14.93 8.91 -28.81
C PRO A 629 13.81 7.92 -28.45
N GLU A 630 13.55 6.99 -29.36
CA GLU A 630 12.62 5.87 -29.15
C GLU A 630 13.11 4.88 -28.10
N GLU A 631 14.43 4.81 -27.89
CA GLU A 631 15.09 3.90 -26.96
C GLU A 631 16.04 4.64 -26.00
N PRO A 632 16.33 4.05 -24.83
CA PRO A 632 17.38 4.55 -23.96
C PRO A 632 18.75 4.59 -24.67
N PRO A 633 19.55 5.65 -24.47
CA PRO A 633 20.94 5.67 -24.93
C PRO A 633 21.74 4.48 -24.37
N LYS A 634 22.72 3.98 -25.13
CA LYS A 634 23.65 2.93 -24.63
C LYS A 634 24.33 3.40 -23.34
N GLY A 635 24.13 2.66 -22.27
CA GLY A 635 24.66 3.00 -20.94
C GLY A 635 23.81 4.01 -20.16
N ALA A 636 22.55 4.24 -20.55
CA ALA A 636 21.59 4.96 -19.72
C ALA A 636 21.54 4.32 -18.33
N THR A 637 21.94 5.10 -17.31
CA THR A 637 21.88 4.71 -15.92
C THR A 637 20.65 5.33 -15.29
N GLY A 638 19.72 4.52 -14.81
CA GLY A 638 18.54 4.96 -14.06
C GLY A 638 17.59 3.80 -13.84
N GLY A 639 17.10 3.63 -12.61
CA GLY A 639 15.96 2.77 -12.33
C GLY A 639 14.69 3.47 -12.77
N SER A 640 13.94 2.84 -13.66
CA SER A 640 12.59 3.27 -14.04
C SER A 640 11.57 2.42 -13.28
N GLY A 641 10.31 2.83 -13.29
CA GLY A 641 9.20 2.11 -12.67
C GLY A 641 9.13 2.30 -11.16
N THR A 642 9.73 3.36 -10.65
CA THR A 642 9.57 3.79 -9.24
C THR A 642 8.50 4.88 -9.14
N GLU A 643 7.77 4.97 -8.04
CA GLU A 643 6.75 6.01 -7.81
C GLU A 643 7.35 7.37 -7.40
N THR A 644 8.67 7.54 -7.55
CA THR A 644 9.41 8.76 -7.21
C THR A 644 10.39 9.14 -8.31
N GLY A 645 10.56 10.43 -8.57
CA GLY A 645 11.52 10.95 -9.54
C GLY A 645 11.03 10.93 -10.98
N ILE A 646 11.96 11.13 -11.91
CA ILE A 646 11.68 11.26 -13.34
C ILE A 646 11.73 9.88 -14.00
N GLN A 647 10.60 9.46 -14.54
CA GLN A 647 10.45 8.30 -15.40
C GLN A 647 10.58 8.75 -16.87
N PRO A 648 11.46 8.12 -17.67
CA PRO A 648 11.81 8.64 -18.98
C PRO A 648 10.71 8.46 -20.03
N GLN A 649 10.02 7.32 -20.05
CA GLN A 649 9.04 6.93 -21.07
C GLN A 649 9.58 7.13 -22.51
N TYR A 650 10.63 6.40 -22.90
CA TYR A 650 11.18 6.42 -24.28
C TYR A 650 10.14 5.96 -25.31
N GLY A 651 10.12 6.60 -26.48
CA GLY A 651 9.14 6.31 -27.53
C GLY A 651 7.83 7.12 -27.48
N VAL A 652 7.59 7.91 -26.43
CA VAL A 652 6.40 8.78 -26.30
C VAL A 652 6.78 10.25 -26.08
N PRO A 653 5.92 11.26 -26.37
CA PRO A 653 6.31 12.67 -26.36
C PRO A 653 6.63 13.27 -24.99
N TYR A 654 6.37 12.54 -23.90
CA TYR A 654 6.49 13.00 -22.52
C TYR A 654 7.28 12.01 -21.66
N GLY A 655 8.18 12.49 -20.81
CA GLY A 655 8.54 11.81 -19.58
C GLY A 655 7.53 12.16 -18.49
N VAL A 656 7.62 11.53 -17.32
CA VAL A 656 6.78 11.88 -16.17
C VAL A 656 7.63 12.01 -14.92
N GLU A 657 7.40 13.07 -14.15
CA GLU A 657 7.87 13.17 -12.78
C GLU A 657 6.75 12.70 -11.84
N LEU A 658 7.00 11.63 -11.08
CA LEU A 658 6.13 11.09 -10.05
C LEU A 658 6.72 11.39 -8.69
N ASN A 659 5.93 11.85 -7.73
CA ASN A 659 6.37 11.98 -6.34
C ASN A 659 5.17 11.89 -5.39
N PRO A 660 5.34 11.38 -4.15
CA PRO A 660 4.32 11.57 -3.11
C PRO A 660 4.03 13.08 -2.93
N PHE A 661 2.80 13.42 -2.59
CA PHE A 661 2.41 14.82 -2.43
C PHE A 661 2.93 15.38 -1.10
N LEU A 662 4.18 15.87 -1.13
CA LEU A 662 4.93 16.36 0.01
C LEU A 662 5.17 17.87 -0.05
N SER A 663 5.41 18.46 1.11
CA SER A 663 5.88 19.83 1.25
C SER A 663 7.38 19.94 0.94
N PRO A 664 7.94 21.16 0.81
CA PRO A 664 9.39 21.34 0.63
C PRO A 664 10.26 20.76 1.76
N PHE A 665 9.67 20.41 2.91
CA PHE A 665 10.35 19.75 4.03
C PHE A 665 10.20 18.23 4.03
N GLY A 666 9.58 17.64 3.00
CA GLY A 666 9.37 16.20 2.87
C GLY A 666 8.21 15.65 3.71
N LEU A 667 7.32 16.51 4.21
CA LEU A 667 6.15 16.11 4.99
C LEU A 667 4.92 15.98 4.09
N PRO A 668 4.01 15.00 4.29
CA PRO A 668 2.81 14.90 3.47
C PRO A 668 1.97 16.17 3.51
N CYS A 669 1.52 16.65 2.34
CA CYS A 669 0.67 17.82 2.27
C CYS A 669 -0.81 17.51 2.53
N LYS A 670 -1.24 16.24 2.50
CA LYS A 670 -2.61 15.84 2.89
C LYS A 670 -2.65 15.48 4.37
N GLN A 671 -3.70 15.91 5.06
CA GLN A 671 -3.92 15.57 6.47
C GLN A 671 -3.97 14.05 6.71
N PRO A 672 -3.42 13.59 7.86
CA PRO A 672 -3.63 12.22 8.32
C PRO A 672 -5.14 11.92 8.48
N ALA A 673 -5.60 10.68 8.35
CA ALA A 673 -4.79 9.47 8.24
C ALA A 673 -4.40 9.14 6.81
N TRP A 674 -3.31 8.41 6.68
CA TRP A 674 -2.84 7.79 5.45
C TRP A 674 -3.03 6.28 5.43
N GLY A 675 -3.42 5.67 6.56
CA GLY A 675 -3.63 4.22 6.64
C GLY A 675 -4.63 3.80 7.73
N TYR A 676 -5.43 2.80 7.41
CA TYR A 676 -6.45 2.20 8.27
C TYR A 676 -6.38 0.67 8.30
N VAL A 677 -6.99 0.09 9.33
CA VAL A 677 -7.54 -1.27 9.30
C VAL A 677 -9.06 -1.20 9.41
N SER A 678 -9.77 -2.14 8.82
CA SER A 678 -11.22 -2.11 8.73
C SER A 678 -11.82 -3.51 8.59
N ALA A 679 -13.05 -3.71 9.07
CA ALA A 679 -13.86 -4.87 8.72
C ALA A 679 -15.02 -4.50 7.82
N VAL A 680 -15.33 -5.38 6.87
CA VAL A 680 -16.48 -5.34 5.97
C VAL A 680 -17.36 -6.55 6.27
N ASP A 681 -18.66 -6.34 6.44
CA ASP A 681 -19.65 -7.43 6.42
C ASP A 681 -19.94 -7.79 4.95
N LEU A 682 -19.65 -9.02 4.55
CA LEU A 682 -19.78 -9.45 3.15
C LEU A 682 -21.21 -9.77 2.73
N LYS A 683 -22.15 -9.89 3.68
CA LYS A 683 -23.58 -10.06 3.38
C LYS A 683 -24.21 -8.73 3.00
N THR A 684 -23.82 -7.66 3.68
CA THR A 684 -24.33 -6.30 3.42
C THR A 684 -23.43 -5.50 2.47
N ASN A 685 -22.16 -5.89 2.35
CA ASN A 685 -21.09 -5.15 1.69
C ASN A 685 -20.85 -3.76 2.31
N GLU A 686 -20.95 -3.67 3.64
CA GLU A 686 -20.75 -2.43 4.38
C GLU A 686 -19.51 -2.48 5.28
N VAL A 687 -18.82 -1.35 5.39
CA VAL A 687 -17.74 -1.15 6.36
C VAL A 687 -18.34 -1.03 7.76
N VAL A 688 -18.07 -2.02 8.62
CA VAL A 688 -18.64 -2.10 9.98
C VAL A 688 -17.83 -1.29 10.98
N TRP A 689 -16.51 -1.39 10.92
CA TRP A 689 -15.60 -0.57 11.73
C TRP A 689 -14.35 -0.23 10.92
N LYS A 690 -13.71 0.88 11.29
CA LYS A 690 -12.49 1.39 10.63
C LYS A 690 -11.64 2.17 11.63
N GLN A 691 -10.39 1.78 11.81
CA GLN A 691 -9.46 2.33 12.80
C GLN A 691 -8.15 2.77 12.14
N ARG A 692 -7.54 3.87 12.58
CA ARG A 692 -6.18 4.26 12.16
C ARG A 692 -5.18 3.16 12.57
N ILE A 693 -4.08 3.02 11.84
CA ILE A 693 -2.98 2.10 12.19
C ILE A 693 -1.62 2.76 12.01
N GLY A 694 -0.65 2.40 12.86
CA GLY A 694 0.72 2.91 12.78
C GLY A 694 0.94 4.24 13.50
N THR A 695 2.19 4.47 13.85
CA THR A 695 2.69 5.62 14.61
C THR A 695 3.86 6.29 13.90
N VAL A 696 4.16 7.54 14.26
CA VAL A 696 5.32 8.27 13.70
C VAL A 696 6.66 7.93 14.38
N ARG A 697 6.72 6.89 15.22
CA ARG A 697 7.88 6.60 16.08
C ARG A 697 9.20 6.52 15.30
N ASP A 698 9.18 5.92 14.11
CA ASP A 698 10.38 5.72 13.27
C ASP A 698 10.45 6.66 12.06
N SER A 699 9.50 7.61 11.96
CA SER A 699 9.40 8.57 10.84
C SER A 699 9.47 10.03 11.31
N SER A 700 9.77 10.26 12.59
CA SER A 700 9.86 11.57 13.24
C SER A 700 11.24 11.78 13.86
N PRO A 701 11.78 13.02 13.85
CA PRO A 701 13.03 13.35 14.56
C PRO A 701 12.99 13.03 16.06
N VAL A 702 11.79 13.09 16.66
CA VAL A 702 11.55 12.69 18.04
C VAL A 702 10.69 11.42 18.03
N PRO A 703 11.16 10.29 18.59
CA PRO A 703 10.52 8.97 18.44
C PRO A 703 9.32 8.80 19.40
N LEU A 704 8.33 9.69 19.29
CA LEU A 704 7.09 9.60 20.05
C LEU A 704 6.05 8.78 19.27
N PRO A 705 5.40 7.77 19.89
CA PRO A 705 4.53 6.82 19.20
C PRO A 705 3.11 7.36 19.01
N PHE A 706 2.95 8.56 18.45
CA PHE A 706 1.62 9.10 18.18
C PHE A 706 0.94 8.34 17.04
N LYS A 707 -0.29 7.87 17.29
CA LYS A 707 -1.11 7.17 16.30
C LYS A 707 -1.69 8.16 15.30
N MET A 708 -1.07 8.25 14.12
CA MET A 708 -1.48 9.18 13.05
C MET A 708 -2.24 8.50 11.91
N GLY A 709 -2.10 7.18 11.78
CA GLY A 709 -2.54 6.47 10.58
C GLY A 709 -1.47 6.55 9.50
N MET A 710 -0.41 5.77 9.64
CA MET A 710 0.73 5.77 8.72
C MET A 710 0.39 5.02 7.43
N PRO A 711 1.00 5.40 6.27
CA PRO A 711 0.90 4.56 5.09
C PRO A 711 1.51 3.17 5.38
N MET A 712 1.09 2.17 4.61
CA MET A 712 1.43 0.77 4.88
C MET A 712 1.49 -0.04 3.60
N LEU A 713 2.36 -1.05 3.56
CA LEU A 713 2.47 -2.04 2.49
C LEU A 713 2.56 -3.43 3.12
N GLY A 714 1.71 -4.35 2.67
CA GLY A 714 1.54 -5.69 3.25
C GLY A 714 0.10 -6.02 3.61
N GLY A 715 -0.19 -7.31 3.79
CA GLY A 715 -1.55 -7.84 3.98
C GLY A 715 -1.89 -8.22 5.42
N PRO A 716 -3.18 -8.29 5.78
CA PRO A 716 -3.64 -8.88 7.02
C PRO A 716 -3.83 -10.41 6.90
N VAL A 717 -3.73 -11.12 8.03
CA VAL A 717 -4.21 -12.51 8.17
C VAL A 717 -5.16 -12.63 9.34
N ALA A 718 -6.37 -13.12 9.11
CA ALA A 718 -7.38 -13.37 10.13
C ALA A 718 -7.40 -14.85 10.56
N THR A 719 -7.91 -15.10 11.76
CA THR A 719 -8.01 -16.45 12.34
C THR A 719 -9.40 -16.67 12.94
N ALA A 720 -9.79 -17.94 13.09
CA ALA A 720 -11.00 -18.32 13.82
C ALA A 720 -10.94 -17.94 15.32
N GLY A 721 -9.77 -17.57 15.85
CA GLY A 721 -9.60 -16.99 17.18
C GLY A 721 -10.12 -15.55 17.33
N LYS A 722 -10.82 -15.00 16.32
CA LYS A 722 -11.34 -13.62 16.28
C LYS A 722 -10.25 -12.53 16.40
N VAL A 723 -9.06 -12.87 15.92
CA VAL A 723 -7.92 -11.95 15.84
C VAL A 723 -7.35 -11.95 14.43
N PHE A 724 -6.84 -10.79 14.01
CA PHE A 724 -6.05 -10.68 12.80
C PHE A 724 -4.70 -10.03 13.08
N PHE A 725 -3.70 -10.41 12.28
CA PHE A 725 -2.32 -9.95 12.38
C PHE A 725 -1.93 -9.11 11.17
N ILE A 726 -1.14 -8.05 11.38
CA ILE A 726 -0.62 -7.18 10.31
C ILE A 726 0.70 -6.50 10.74
N GLY A 727 1.68 -6.43 9.82
CA GLY A 727 3.00 -5.81 10.03
C GLY A 727 3.29 -4.56 9.19
N ALA A 728 2.35 -4.16 8.34
CA ALA A 728 2.57 -3.36 7.13
C ALA A 728 3.09 -1.92 7.32
N THR A 729 2.99 -1.33 8.52
CA THR A 729 3.27 0.09 8.74
C THR A 729 4.77 0.42 8.89
N ALA A 730 5.13 1.68 8.60
CA ALA A 730 6.51 2.17 8.65
C ALA A 730 7.18 2.16 10.05
N ASP A 731 6.44 1.88 11.12
CA ASP A 731 6.92 1.90 12.50
C ASP A 731 7.31 0.52 13.06
N ASN A 732 7.50 -0.45 12.16
CA ASN A 732 8.17 -1.71 12.44
C ASN A 732 7.56 -2.51 13.61
N TYR A 733 6.23 -2.68 13.61
CA TYR A 733 5.53 -3.55 14.55
C TYR A 733 4.74 -4.63 13.82
N LEU A 734 4.74 -5.84 14.36
CA LEU A 734 3.65 -6.79 14.15
C LEU A 734 2.56 -6.49 15.17
N ARG A 735 1.31 -6.42 14.72
CA ARG A 735 0.15 -6.14 15.58
C ARG A 735 -0.91 -7.22 15.46
N ALA A 736 -1.62 -7.45 16.55
CA ALA A 736 -2.84 -8.24 16.59
C ALA A 736 -4.03 -7.37 17.00
N TYR A 737 -5.11 -7.48 16.26
CA TYR A 737 -6.33 -6.73 16.47
C TYR A 737 -7.53 -7.67 16.61
N SER A 738 -8.55 -7.24 17.33
CA SER A 738 -9.85 -7.89 17.31
C SER A 738 -10.47 -7.77 15.91
N THR A 739 -10.92 -8.88 15.35
CA THR A 739 -11.70 -8.84 14.09
C THR A 739 -13.05 -8.17 14.29
N ASP A 740 -13.58 -8.21 15.51
CA ASP A 740 -14.98 -7.83 15.79
C ASP A 740 -15.12 -6.33 16.03
N THR A 741 -14.10 -5.69 16.62
CA THR A 741 -14.14 -4.27 17.04
C THR A 741 -13.02 -3.41 16.46
N GLY A 742 -11.96 -4.01 15.91
CA GLY A 742 -10.75 -3.29 15.50
C GLY A 742 -9.88 -2.81 16.68
N GLU A 743 -10.13 -3.29 17.90
CA GLU A 743 -9.29 -3.01 19.07
C GLU A 743 -7.89 -3.61 18.90
N LEU A 744 -6.85 -2.85 19.25
CA LEU A 744 -5.47 -3.34 19.29
C LEU A 744 -5.26 -4.18 20.56
N LEU A 745 -5.04 -5.48 20.39
CA LEU A 745 -4.94 -6.43 21.51
C LEU A 745 -3.49 -6.74 21.90
N TRP A 746 -2.58 -6.72 20.92
CA TRP A 746 -1.17 -7.02 21.12
C TRP A 746 -0.31 -6.37 20.04
N GLN A 747 0.94 -6.07 20.37
CA GLN A 747 1.95 -5.68 19.39
C GLN A 747 3.35 -6.04 19.86
N ALA A 748 4.23 -6.40 18.92
CA ALA A 748 5.65 -6.62 19.14
C ALA A 748 6.49 -5.78 18.18
N ARG A 749 7.58 -5.20 18.71
CA ARG A 749 8.52 -4.43 17.90
C ARG A 749 9.37 -5.40 17.08
N LEU A 750 9.41 -5.19 15.78
CA LEU A 750 10.25 -5.94 14.85
C LEU A 750 11.65 -5.31 14.75
N PRO A 751 12.73 -6.05 14.45
CA PRO A 751 14.05 -5.46 14.27
C PRO A 751 14.17 -4.55 13.03
N ALA A 752 13.32 -4.76 12.04
CA ALA A 752 13.25 -4.09 10.74
C ALA A 752 11.78 -3.95 10.27
N GLY A 753 11.57 -3.39 9.09
CA GLY A 753 10.24 -3.17 8.53
C GLY A 753 9.51 -4.49 8.25
N GLY A 754 8.24 -4.57 8.64
CA GLY A 754 7.38 -5.75 8.48
C GLY A 754 6.47 -5.67 7.26
N GLN A 755 6.96 -5.13 6.14
CA GLN A 755 6.23 -5.04 4.85
C GLN A 755 6.12 -6.41 4.17
N ALA A 756 5.62 -7.39 4.92
CA ALA A 756 5.32 -8.77 4.52
C ALA A 756 3.88 -9.08 4.95
N THR A 757 3.25 -10.09 4.36
CA THR A 757 2.00 -10.64 4.93
C THR A 757 2.39 -11.69 5.99
N PRO A 758 1.97 -11.55 7.26
CA PRO A 758 2.20 -12.58 8.26
C PRO A 758 1.43 -13.85 7.88
N MET A 759 1.81 -14.99 8.42
CA MET A 759 1.06 -16.25 8.30
C MET A 759 0.84 -16.89 9.68
N THR A 760 0.01 -17.93 9.77
CA THR A 760 -0.08 -18.77 10.97
C THR A 760 -0.18 -20.27 10.62
N TYR A 761 0.44 -21.14 11.40
CA TYR A 761 0.36 -22.60 11.25
C TYR A 761 0.35 -23.27 12.62
N GLU A 762 0.10 -24.59 12.64
CA GLU A 762 0.27 -25.42 13.81
C GLU A 762 1.28 -26.53 13.55
N VAL A 763 2.18 -26.78 14.49
CA VAL A 763 3.05 -27.96 14.48
C VAL A 763 3.21 -28.46 15.92
N ASN A 764 3.20 -29.78 16.12
CA ASN A 764 3.28 -30.41 17.44
C ASN A 764 2.24 -29.88 18.43
N GLY A 765 1.02 -29.57 17.97
CA GLY A 765 -0.09 -29.06 18.79
C GLY A 765 0.06 -27.60 19.24
N LYS A 766 1.04 -26.86 18.70
CA LYS A 766 1.29 -25.46 19.05
C LYS A 766 1.11 -24.57 17.83
N GLN A 767 0.30 -23.51 17.99
CA GLN A 767 0.06 -22.51 16.94
C GLN A 767 1.16 -21.44 16.97
N TYR A 768 1.66 -21.10 15.79
CA TYR A 768 2.67 -20.07 15.58
C TYR A 768 2.13 -18.99 14.64
N VAL A 769 2.54 -17.74 14.85
CA VAL A 769 2.35 -16.62 13.91
C VAL A 769 3.73 -16.19 13.44
N VAL A 770 3.95 -16.15 12.13
CA VAL A 770 5.27 -15.86 11.54
C VAL A 770 5.20 -14.65 10.63
N ILE A 771 6.23 -13.81 10.67
CA ILE A 771 6.39 -12.67 9.77
C ILE A 771 7.85 -12.52 9.34
N ALA A 772 8.06 -12.19 8.06
CA ALA A 772 9.33 -11.68 7.57
C ALA A 772 9.45 -10.17 7.84
N ALA A 773 10.59 -9.76 8.36
CA ALA A 773 10.91 -8.38 8.66
C ALA A 773 12.22 -8.01 7.93
N GLY A 774 12.12 -7.83 6.61
CA GLY A 774 13.24 -7.41 5.77
C GLY A 774 13.21 -5.94 5.36
N GLY A 775 12.10 -5.23 5.60
CA GLY A 775 11.91 -3.84 5.23
C GLY A 775 11.65 -3.63 3.74
N HIS A 776 11.59 -2.36 3.36
CA HIS A 776 11.19 -1.91 2.03
C HIS A 776 11.98 -0.67 1.62
N GLY A 777 12.75 -0.79 0.53
CA GLY A 777 13.67 0.24 0.04
C GLY A 777 12.98 1.57 -0.29
N SER A 778 12.01 1.56 -1.22
CA SER A 778 11.29 2.77 -1.67
C SER A 778 10.44 3.42 -0.58
N PHE A 779 9.88 2.62 0.33
CA PHE A 779 9.12 3.10 1.49
C PHE A 779 10.01 3.64 2.63
N GLY A 780 11.34 3.55 2.50
CA GLY A 780 12.31 4.13 3.43
C GLY A 780 12.33 3.49 4.82
N THR A 781 11.83 2.26 4.94
CA THR A 781 11.81 1.55 6.22
C THR A 781 13.15 0.90 6.51
N ARG A 782 13.37 0.55 7.79
CA ARG A 782 14.61 -0.09 8.20
C ARG A 782 14.73 -1.46 7.53
N LEU A 783 15.78 -1.66 6.74
CA LEU A 783 16.08 -2.96 6.13
C LEU A 783 16.60 -3.96 7.16
N GLY A 784 16.31 -5.25 6.93
CA GLY A 784 16.73 -6.38 7.75
C GLY A 784 16.65 -7.71 6.99
N ASP A 785 16.82 -8.82 7.72
CA ASP A 785 16.85 -10.18 7.17
C ASP A 785 16.15 -11.20 8.09
N TYR A 786 15.18 -10.74 8.87
CA TYR A 786 14.62 -11.50 9.98
C TYR A 786 13.36 -12.26 9.60
N VAL A 787 13.23 -13.51 10.03
CA VAL A 787 11.96 -14.24 10.09
C VAL A 787 11.69 -14.57 11.55
N ILE A 788 10.54 -14.13 12.07
CA ILE A 788 10.24 -14.23 13.50
C ILE A 788 8.92 -14.96 13.68
N ALA A 789 8.94 -15.97 14.55
CA ALA A 789 7.74 -16.67 14.98
C ALA A 789 7.36 -16.30 16.40
N TYR A 790 6.06 -16.14 16.62
CA TYR A 790 5.44 -15.89 17.91
C TYR A 790 4.50 -17.03 18.25
N ALA A 791 4.45 -17.41 19.52
CA ALA A 791 3.50 -18.41 20.01
C ALA A 791 3.16 -18.14 21.48
N LEU A 792 2.12 -18.79 21.98
CA LEU A 792 1.83 -18.80 23.42
C LEU A 792 2.97 -19.50 24.18
N PRO A 793 3.23 -19.12 25.45
CA PRO A 793 4.17 -19.85 26.29
C PRO A 793 3.74 -21.30 26.47
N ASP A 794 4.70 -22.20 26.67
CA ASP A 794 4.38 -23.58 27.02
C ASP A 794 3.68 -23.59 28.39
N GLN A 795 2.63 -24.42 28.54
CA GLN A 795 1.99 -24.61 29.83
C GLN A 795 3.02 -25.19 30.82
N LYS A 796 3.24 -24.48 31.92
CA LYS A 796 4.17 -24.90 32.98
C LYS A 796 3.64 -26.06 33.80
#